data_AF-A0A969L9T5-F1
#
_entry.id   AF-A0A969L9T5-F1
#
_cell.length_a   1.000
_cell.length_b   1.000
_cell.length_c   1.000
_cell.angle_alpha   90.00
_cell.angle_beta   90.00
_cell.angle_gamma   90.00
#
_symmetry.space_group_name_H-M   'P 1'
#
loop_
_entity.id
_entity.type
_entity.pdbx_description
1 polymer ?
#
loop_
_entity_poly.entity_id
_entity_poly.type
_entity_poly.pdbx_seq_one_letter_code
_entity_poly.pdbx_strand_id
1 'polypeptide(L)'
;DKGTGMGVYDLASRTVNLIDGTRTLATEAGKDSNFTPIIEGESYLIDLPNRLAFKHAHSRQNPEADWGTNVLQSIEFAFYVLNLPENFGLIVGGIAVSTVTPENTTVIAASVSNGAAASVRAAEQDTEGLIDGIAVSEPNTNPQMTVPMTITQNGRSWSGENVGRPLIDYYTYLNLYQACANVATANAAAPLNLVSPELGANRCQSLRDAGLLESDTLAEQAAEAQQKINDYGILVEQNLLMPFHYFANTVESISVLYTNSYGRFGVEDNICGFSYAQIDATGVPITATQALLAAQFSDSNGIPPSAGVALINDNAQGGPSENRNSVSSNGVRDQNLPGALCLRRLYTGEDIDGNPLTGAELALHEQVVEGVEAIKVTGDLQDIPMVIVNGRNDAVLAPNHASRAYYALNRAVNSDNTVRYYEILNAHHLDAFNDLAGYNASFIPLHHYYFQALDLMYEHLTSSVALPPSQVVPTTPRGLTSVGTVPPITRANVPPIADNPVDAVLITTEGGTDGITLNVPDLATLPLSVAADDPTPLGSATNLTATLNVDVTYASYTWDLGDGTIIENEPAGTLEYTYAAPGVYTVGVTATTSSGLAFGSTVVEVDEVLTGLTAENSGPTSLGSATAFSATLETGSNATFVWSFGDGGTATGPNPTYTYANTGTYTATVTARNATGTLTAETVVTVEDAPIVGLTAENSSPNLFGQTTDFTATISTGSNVTYTWDFGDGNNSPATTGYQAVLSGDNEVPPITTEASGLTTFDYDPATRELSYVINVENIDNVVAAHIHRGFAGTNGPVIYWLFDPSGVQAPGGTLAPGSPISGTITIDEATAATLQTDGLYVNVHSTDFPMGEVRGQIFATGQASYTYEDVGTYTAMVTATNNVSTVVATTTVEIVASIGSGLVTPENGGAISIGEGDAAIIVIFPPGVVAEPVTISLTRELSPSVAFDGTVLRVLIITALDSEGNVIDNLELNGDYTIRFRYSDAQLSDLDLTEANLQAFVLQDGTYVEIPPATALATTAVDPSANLVTVLADRSGEFLVGTAQAGGGATTVYLPIVIRGTTE
;
A
#
# COMPACT_ATOMS: atom_id res chain seq x y z
N ASP A 1 -16.26 -18.07 21.81
CA ASP A 1 -15.92 -18.91 20.65
C ASP A 1 -17.15 -19.73 20.27
N LYS A 2 -17.72 -19.53 19.08
CA LYS A 2 -18.85 -20.35 18.54
C LYS A 2 -18.37 -21.74 18.08
N GLY A 3 -17.41 -22.34 18.77
CA GLY A 3 -16.77 -23.60 18.37
C GLY A 3 -15.89 -23.55 17.11
N THR A 4 -15.84 -22.43 16.37
CA THR A 4 -15.01 -22.29 15.15
C THR A 4 -13.59 -21.79 15.42
N GLY A 5 -13.25 -21.42 16.65
CA GLY A 5 -12.12 -20.56 17.03
C GLY A 5 -10.73 -20.94 16.48
N MET A 6 -9.73 -20.12 16.81
CA MET A 6 -8.36 -20.11 16.25
C MET A 6 -7.49 -21.35 16.56
N GLY A 7 -8.10 -22.47 16.92
CA GLY A 7 -7.44 -23.72 17.26
C GLY A 7 -6.75 -24.32 16.05
N VAL A 8 -5.48 -23.97 15.85
CA VAL A 8 -4.60 -24.55 14.84
C VAL A 8 -3.57 -25.46 15.51
N TYR A 9 -3.56 -26.71 15.07
CA TYR A 9 -2.58 -27.71 15.45
C TYR A 9 -1.59 -27.92 14.31
N ASP A 10 -0.30 -27.75 14.57
CA ASP A 10 0.75 -28.10 13.60
C ASP A 10 1.15 -29.56 13.77
N LEU A 11 0.91 -30.37 12.73
CA LEU A 11 1.14 -31.81 12.79
C LEU A 11 2.64 -32.16 12.84
N ALA A 12 3.50 -31.30 12.27
CA ALA A 12 4.95 -31.55 12.23
C ALA A 12 5.59 -31.31 13.60
N SER A 13 5.37 -30.14 14.21
CA SER A 13 5.93 -29.81 15.52
C SER A 13 5.09 -30.30 16.70
N ARG A 14 3.85 -30.75 16.46
CA ARG A 14 2.87 -31.16 17.49
C ARG A 14 2.57 -30.04 18.48
N THR A 15 2.57 -28.80 17.99
CA THR A 15 2.30 -27.60 18.79
C THR A 15 0.90 -27.05 18.57
N VAL A 16 0.39 -26.37 19.59
CA VAL A 16 -0.95 -25.77 19.65
C VAL A 16 -0.87 -24.34 20.16
N ASN A 17 -1.85 -23.52 19.82
CA ASN A 17 -2.07 -22.22 20.46
C ASN A 17 -2.86 -22.40 21.78
N LEU A 18 -2.48 -21.68 22.82
CA LEU A 18 -3.27 -21.47 24.04
C LEU A 18 -4.22 -20.29 23.89
N ILE A 19 -5.13 -20.08 24.83
CA ILE A 19 -6.14 -19.00 24.79
C ILE A 19 -5.52 -17.59 24.78
N ASP A 20 -4.28 -17.45 25.25
CA ASP A 20 -3.51 -16.20 25.24
C ASP A 20 -2.67 -16.00 23.96
N GLY A 21 -2.75 -16.93 23.02
CA GLY A 21 -2.02 -16.90 21.74
C GLY A 21 -0.61 -17.48 21.80
N THR A 22 -0.10 -17.86 22.96
CA THR A 22 1.20 -18.53 23.07
C THR A 22 1.15 -19.95 22.50
N ARG A 23 2.29 -20.45 22.00
CA ARG A 23 2.41 -21.81 21.45
C ARG A 23 3.24 -22.71 22.34
N THR A 24 2.75 -23.93 22.55
CA THR A 24 3.49 -24.99 23.24
C THR A 24 3.16 -26.37 22.65
N LEU A 25 3.88 -27.41 23.07
CA LEU A 25 3.57 -28.80 22.72
C LEU A 25 2.17 -29.16 23.24
N ALA A 26 1.40 -29.89 22.44
CA ALA A 26 0.05 -30.29 22.82
C ALA A 26 0.01 -31.13 24.11
N THR A 27 1.04 -31.94 24.35
CA THR A 27 1.18 -32.73 25.59
C THR A 27 1.41 -31.87 26.82
N GLU A 28 2.07 -30.71 26.67
CA GLU A 28 2.30 -29.76 27.75
C GLU A 28 1.06 -28.89 27.99
N ALA A 29 0.42 -28.44 26.92
CA ALA A 29 -0.83 -27.67 27.00
C ALA A 29 -1.96 -28.45 27.70
N GLY A 30 -2.07 -29.75 27.43
CA GLY A 30 -3.13 -30.59 28.02
C GLY A 30 -4.52 -30.00 27.79
N LYS A 31 -5.22 -29.64 28.87
CA LYS A 31 -6.57 -29.05 28.81
C LYS A 31 -6.59 -27.56 28.43
N ASP A 32 -5.45 -26.89 28.49
CA ASP A 32 -5.32 -25.47 28.15
C ASP A 32 -5.16 -25.28 26.62
N SER A 33 -5.01 -26.37 25.87
CA SER A 33 -5.01 -26.35 24.40
C SER A 33 -6.35 -25.85 23.86
N ASN A 34 -6.31 -24.89 22.93
CA ASN A 34 -7.52 -24.50 22.19
C ASN A 34 -8.07 -25.65 21.34
N PHE A 35 -7.17 -26.49 20.80
CA PHE A 35 -7.51 -27.64 19.97
C PHE A 35 -6.35 -28.62 19.85
N THR A 36 -6.61 -29.89 20.13
CA THR A 36 -5.74 -31.02 19.82
C THR A 36 -6.56 -32.07 19.09
N PRO A 37 -6.23 -32.42 17.82
CA PRO A 37 -6.96 -33.43 17.07
C PRO A 37 -6.75 -34.83 17.67
N ILE A 38 -7.75 -35.69 17.50
CA ILE A 38 -7.61 -37.12 17.75
C ILE A 38 -6.97 -37.72 16.49
N ILE A 39 -5.77 -38.30 16.63
CA ILE A 39 -5.04 -38.94 15.53
C ILE A 39 -4.82 -40.42 15.86
N GLU A 40 -5.44 -41.30 15.10
CA GLU A 40 -5.36 -42.76 15.29
C GLU A 40 -4.23 -43.38 14.44
N GLY A 41 -2.97 -43.07 14.77
CA GLY A 41 -1.77 -43.67 14.15
C GLY A 41 -0.84 -42.64 13.47
N GLU A 42 0.42 -43.02 13.24
CA GLU A 42 1.43 -42.09 12.69
C GLU A 42 1.59 -42.13 11.16
N SER A 43 0.91 -43.04 10.45
CA SER A 43 1.10 -43.20 8.99
C SER A 43 0.69 -41.95 8.20
N TYR A 44 -0.40 -41.29 8.57
CA TYR A 44 -0.83 -40.05 7.92
C TYR A 44 0.25 -38.95 7.97
N LEU A 45 0.95 -38.83 9.11
CA LEU A 45 2.03 -37.86 9.31
C LEU A 45 3.26 -38.17 8.44
N ILE A 46 3.46 -39.45 8.11
CA ILE A 46 4.57 -39.92 7.27
C ILE A 46 4.22 -39.72 5.80
N ASP A 47 2.99 -40.06 5.42
CA ASP A 47 2.53 -40.05 4.03
C ASP A 47 2.26 -38.62 3.53
N LEU A 48 1.80 -37.73 4.42
CA LEU A 48 1.48 -36.33 4.13
C LEU A 48 2.12 -35.39 5.17
N PRO A 49 3.45 -35.17 5.12
CA PRO A 49 4.14 -34.29 6.05
C PRO A 49 3.72 -32.82 5.85
N ASN A 50 3.96 -31.96 6.84
CA ASN A 50 3.70 -30.51 6.79
C ASN A 50 2.22 -30.11 6.69
N ARG A 51 1.32 -30.86 7.34
CA ARG A 51 -0.11 -30.52 7.38
C ARG A 51 -0.49 -29.79 8.66
N LEU A 52 -1.57 -29.03 8.57
CA LEU A 52 -2.20 -28.32 9.68
C LEU A 52 -3.61 -28.86 9.91
N ALA A 53 -4.01 -28.96 11.18
CA ALA A 53 -5.37 -29.28 11.55
C ALA A 53 -6.06 -28.09 12.22
N PHE A 54 -7.32 -27.87 11.85
CA PHE A 54 -8.15 -26.78 12.34
C PHE A 54 -9.29 -27.34 13.16
N LYS A 55 -9.57 -26.70 14.32
CA LYS A 55 -10.64 -27.12 15.24
C LYS A 55 -11.98 -27.31 14.55
N HIS A 56 -12.38 -26.33 13.74
CA HIS A 56 -13.67 -26.36 13.06
C HIS A 56 -13.77 -27.50 12.03
N ALA A 57 -12.66 -27.84 11.35
CA ALA A 57 -12.65 -28.93 10.37
C ALA A 57 -12.49 -30.32 11.03
N HIS A 58 -11.52 -30.47 11.93
CA HIS A 58 -10.95 -31.77 12.30
C HIS A 58 -11.16 -32.16 13.76
N SER A 59 -12.08 -31.52 14.47
CA SER A 59 -12.39 -31.84 15.87
C SER A 59 -13.19 -33.13 16.04
N ARG A 60 -13.70 -33.71 14.94
CA ARG A 60 -14.72 -34.77 14.96
C ARG A 60 -15.99 -34.37 15.73
N GLN A 61 -16.28 -33.06 15.74
CA GLN A 61 -17.49 -32.48 16.29
C GLN A 61 -18.24 -31.76 15.18
N ASN A 62 -19.55 -31.60 15.35
CA ASN A 62 -20.35 -30.66 14.57
C ASN A 62 -20.64 -29.44 15.46
N PRO A 63 -19.69 -28.49 15.61
CA PRO A 63 -19.83 -27.38 16.55
C PRO A 63 -21.07 -26.53 16.29
N GLU A 64 -21.56 -26.49 15.05
CA GLU A 64 -22.76 -25.73 14.70
C GLU A 64 -24.04 -26.26 15.37
N ALA A 65 -24.13 -27.58 15.58
CA ALA A 65 -25.30 -28.20 16.21
C ALA A 65 -25.55 -27.67 17.63
N ASP A 66 -24.47 -27.31 18.34
CA ASP A 66 -24.52 -26.83 19.72
C ASP A 66 -24.53 -25.30 19.85
N TRP A 67 -24.55 -24.55 18.74
CA TRP A 67 -24.45 -23.07 18.78
C TRP A 67 -25.52 -22.40 19.63
N GLY A 68 -26.79 -22.79 19.49
CA GLY A 68 -27.89 -22.21 20.27
C GLY A 68 -27.69 -22.44 21.76
N THR A 69 -27.36 -23.67 22.15
CA THR A 69 -27.07 -24.04 23.54
C THR A 69 -25.86 -23.28 24.10
N ASN A 70 -24.79 -23.11 23.31
CA ASN A 70 -23.62 -22.34 23.72
C ASN A 70 -23.95 -20.86 23.97
N VAL A 71 -24.84 -20.27 23.17
CA VAL A 71 -25.31 -18.89 23.38
C VAL A 71 -26.16 -18.79 24.66
N LEU A 72 -27.10 -19.71 24.89
CA LEU A 72 -27.89 -19.74 26.12
C LEU A 72 -27.02 -19.88 27.37
N GLN A 73 -26.06 -20.80 27.36
CA GLN A 73 -25.08 -20.97 28.45
C GLN A 73 -24.20 -19.72 28.65
N SER A 74 -23.91 -18.99 27.57
CA SER A 74 -23.17 -17.73 27.68
C SER A 74 -24.01 -16.64 28.36
N ILE A 75 -25.32 -16.61 28.11
CA ILE A 75 -26.26 -15.70 28.79
C ILE A 75 -26.39 -16.08 30.28
N GLU A 76 -26.56 -17.36 30.59
CA GLU A 76 -26.56 -17.86 31.99
C GLU A 76 -25.27 -17.50 32.71
N PHE A 77 -24.12 -17.68 32.06
CA PHE A 77 -22.83 -17.31 32.61
C PHE A 77 -22.73 -15.80 32.85
N ALA A 78 -23.25 -14.97 31.95
CA ALA A 78 -23.32 -13.53 32.15
C ALA A 78 -24.16 -13.16 33.38
N PHE A 79 -25.35 -13.76 33.55
CA PHE A 79 -26.15 -13.58 34.77
C PHE A 79 -25.43 -14.05 36.03
N TYR A 80 -24.73 -15.19 35.97
CA TYR A 80 -23.91 -15.66 37.08
C TYR A 80 -22.84 -14.63 37.47
N VAL A 81 -22.07 -14.12 36.49
CA VAL A 81 -21.02 -13.12 36.70
C VAL A 81 -21.60 -11.82 37.27
N LEU A 82 -22.71 -11.32 36.71
CA LEU A 82 -23.36 -10.10 37.20
C LEU A 82 -23.83 -10.24 38.65
N ASN A 83 -24.24 -11.45 39.06
CA ASN A 83 -24.65 -11.75 40.44
C ASN A 83 -23.52 -12.18 41.37
N LEU A 84 -22.25 -12.05 40.96
CA LEU A 84 -21.14 -12.17 41.90
C LEU A 84 -21.19 -11.05 42.95
N PRO A 85 -20.81 -11.30 44.22
CA PRO A 85 -20.87 -10.29 45.29
C PRO A 85 -20.06 -9.01 45.01
N GLU A 86 -19.00 -9.12 44.21
CA GLU A 86 -18.17 -7.98 43.76
C GLU A 86 -18.83 -7.12 42.68
N ASN A 87 -19.91 -7.60 42.05
CA ASN A 87 -20.66 -6.90 41.00
C ASN A 87 -22.02 -6.40 41.55
N PHE A 88 -23.13 -7.05 41.19
CA PHE A 88 -24.48 -6.67 41.62
C PHE A 88 -25.11 -7.66 42.62
N GLY A 89 -24.47 -8.80 42.87
CA GLY A 89 -24.98 -9.83 43.77
C GLY A 89 -25.04 -9.38 45.23
N LEU A 90 -26.02 -9.90 45.98
CA LEU A 90 -26.22 -9.52 47.39
C LEU A 90 -26.13 -10.75 48.31
N ILE A 91 -25.36 -10.63 49.39
CA ILE A 91 -25.31 -11.67 50.43
C ILE A 91 -26.27 -11.31 51.57
N VAL A 92 -27.42 -11.98 51.65
CA VAL A 92 -28.37 -11.83 52.77
C VAL A 92 -28.21 -13.00 53.72
N GLY A 93 -27.79 -12.73 54.96
CA GLY A 93 -27.70 -13.78 56.00
C GLY A 93 -26.73 -14.92 55.66
N GLY A 94 -25.71 -14.64 54.85
CA GLY A 94 -24.72 -15.64 54.39
C GLY A 94 -25.15 -16.44 53.15
N ILE A 95 -26.29 -16.11 52.55
CA ILE A 95 -26.80 -16.73 51.31
C ILE A 95 -26.66 -15.71 50.18
N ALA A 96 -26.07 -16.13 49.05
CA ALA A 96 -26.05 -15.34 47.83
C ALA A 96 -27.46 -15.27 47.23
N VAL A 97 -27.91 -14.06 46.94
CA VAL A 97 -29.21 -13.78 46.33
C VAL A 97 -28.95 -13.09 44.99
N SER A 98 -29.51 -13.66 43.92
CA SER A 98 -29.48 -13.04 42.59
C SER A 98 -30.37 -11.80 42.58
N THR A 99 -29.81 -10.67 42.19
CA THR A 99 -30.49 -9.36 42.08
C THR A 99 -30.73 -8.98 40.62
N VAL A 100 -29.89 -9.47 39.72
CA VAL A 100 -30.04 -9.35 38.26
C VAL A 100 -30.60 -10.67 37.76
N THR A 101 -31.82 -10.66 37.23
CA THR A 101 -32.50 -11.87 36.76
C THR A 101 -33.09 -11.64 35.37
N PRO A 102 -33.42 -12.69 34.61
CA PRO A 102 -34.09 -12.52 33.32
C PRO A 102 -35.37 -11.68 33.42
N GLU A 103 -36.12 -11.78 34.51
CA GLU A 103 -37.38 -11.03 34.67
C GLU A 103 -37.21 -9.51 34.86
N ASN A 104 -36.00 -9.03 35.15
CA ASN A 104 -35.74 -7.61 35.39
C ASN A 104 -34.63 -7.01 34.52
N THR A 105 -34.14 -7.77 33.53
CA THR A 105 -33.02 -7.40 32.68
C THR A 105 -33.36 -7.71 31.23
N THR A 106 -33.37 -6.68 30.37
CA THR A 106 -33.58 -6.89 28.94
C THR A 106 -32.36 -7.53 28.30
N VAL A 107 -32.55 -8.66 27.61
CA VAL A 107 -31.50 -9.38 26.88
C VAL A 107 -31.83 -9.38 25.38
N ILE A 108 -30.96 -8.75 24.59
CA ILE A 108 -31.04 -8.80 23.12
C ILE A 108 -29.90 -9.69 22.61
N ALA A 109 -30.26 -10.82 21.97
CA ALA A 109 -29.29 -11.67 21.29
C ALA A 109 -29.01 -11.10 19.90
N ALA A 110 -27.77 -10.64 19.68
CA ALA A 110 -27.42 -9.97 18.43
C ALA A 110 -26.05 -10.38 17.91
N SER A 111 -25.97 -10.63 16.60
CA SER A 111 -24.73 -10.96 15.90
C SER A 111 -24.97 -10.90 14.39
N VAL A 112 -23.92 -11.18 13.59
CA VAL A 112 -23.97 -11.31 12.14
C VAL A 112 -23.62 -12.73 11.66
N SER A 113 -23.97 -13.08 10.43
CA SER A 113 -23.50 -14.30 9.73
C SER A 113 -23.79 -15.60 10.51
N ASN A 114 -22.78 -16.42 10.79
CA ASN A 114 -22.91 -17.62 11.62
C ASN A 114 -23.29 -17.32 13.08
N GLY A 115 -22.81 -16.21 13.65
CA GLY A 115 -23.19 -15.84 15.02
C GLY A 115 -24.65 -15.39 15.08
N ALA A 116 -25.16 -14.79 14.01
CA ALA A 116 -26.58 -14.50 13.85
C ALA A 116 -27.41 -15.80 13.83
N ALA A 117 -26.97 -16.83 13.12
CA ALA A 117 -27.62 -18.15 13.14
C ALA A 117 -27.57 -18.79 14.55
N ALA A 118 -26.48 -18.60 15.30
CA ALA A 118 -26.38 -19.04 16.69
C ALA A 118 -27.42 -18.35 17.58
N SER A 119 -27.61 -17.03 17.44
CA SER A 119 -28.66 -16.27 18.15
C SER A 119 -30.07 -16.75 17.78
N VAL A 120 -30.32 -17.03 16.50
CA VAL A 120 -31.60 -17.61 16.04
C VAL A 120 -31.85 -18.96 16.71
N ARG A 121 -30.89 -19.88 16.63
CA ARG A 121 -31.00 -21.21 17.28
C ARG A 121 -31.19 -21.10 18.78
N ALA A 122 -30.52 -20.16 19.44
CA ALA A 122 -30.67 -19.94 20.87
C ALA A 122 -32.11 -19.59 21.23
N ALA A 123 -32.73 -18.68 20.47
CA ALA A 123 -34.11 -18.28 20.70
C ALA A 123 -35.13 -19.41 20.43
N GLU A 124 -34.94 -20.20 19.39
CA GLU A 124 -35.80 -21.39 19.14
C GLU A 124 -35.64 -22.45 20.26
N GLN A 125 -34.52 -22.45 20.97
CA GLN A 125 -34.21 -23.38 22.07
C GLN A 125 -34.48 -22.79 23.46
N ASP A 126 -34.80 -21.50 23.57
CA ASP A 126 -34.90 -20.80 24.85
C ASP A 126 -36.20 -21.16 25.58
N THR A 127 -36.13 -22.18 26.43
CA THR A 127 -37.26 -22.60 27.27
C THR A 127 -37.31 -21.90 28.63
N GLU A 128 -36.31 -21.10 28.96
CA GLU A 128 -36.16 -20.43 30.26
C GLU A 128 -36.50 -18.93 30.19
N GLY A 129 -36.69 -18.38 28.98
CA GLY A 129 -37.00 -16.97 28.78
C GLY A 129 -35.80 -16.07 29.07
N LEU A 130 -34.62 -16.49 28.61
CA LEU A 130 -33.36 -15.76 28.74
C LEU A 130 -33.20 -14.65 27.69
N ILE A 131 -33.92 -14.70 26.57
CA ILE A 131 -33.82 -13.77 25.44
C ILE A 131 -35.16 -13.04 25.26
N ASP A 132 -35.13 -11.71 25.34
CA ASP A 132 -36.32 -10.87 25.12
C ASP A 132 -36.50 -10.45 23.66
N GLY A 133 -35.42 -10.40 22.88
CA GLY A 133 -35.47 -10.04 21.47
C GLY A 133 -34.18 -10.33 20.71
N ILE A 134 -34.28 -10.29 19.38
CA ILE A 134 -33.18 -10.66 18.48
C ILE A 134 -32.99 -9.58 17.42
N ALA A 135 -31.76 -9.15 17.21
CA ALA A 135 -31.39 -8.29 16.09
C ALA A 135 -30.18 -8.90 15.39
N VAL A 136 -30.35 -9.33 14.13
CA VAL A 136 -29.29 -10.03 13.40
C VAL A 136 -29.12 -9.53 11.97
N SER A 137 -27.88 -9.65 11.48
CA SER A 137 -27.54 -9.41 10.08
C SER A 137 -27.14 -10.73 9.39
N GLU A 138 -27.70 -10.98 8.21
CA GLU A 138 -27.44 -12.12 7.33
C GLU A 138 -27.23 -13.47 8.07
N PRO A 139 -28.21 -13.98 8.81
CA PRO A 139 -28.07 -15.25 9.51
C PRO A 139 -27.90 -16.44 8.55
N ASN A 140 -26.88 -17.27 8.78
CA ASN A 140 -26.71 -18.57 8.12
C ASN A 140 -27.71 -19.62 8.66
N THR A 141 -28.99 -19.43 8.37
CA THR A 141 -30.10 -20.12 9.07
C THR A 141 -30.21 -21.60 8.76
N ASN A 142 -29.89 -22.07 7.55
CA ASN A 142 -30.10 -23.46 7.12
C ASN A 142 -31.55 -23.94 7.45
N PRO A 143 -32.58 -23.30 6.88
CA PRO A 143 -33.97 -23.49 7.29
C PRO A 143 -34.46 -24.93 7.07
N GLN A 144 -35.22 -25.45 8.03
CA GLN A 144 -35.90 -26.73 7.90
C GLN A 144 -37.15 -26.55 7.03
N MET A 145 -37.04 -26.94 5.76
CA MET A 145 -38.11 -26.80 4.78
C MET A 145 -39.26 -27.79 5.04
N THR A 146 -40.10 -27.49 6.03
CA THR A 146 -41.29 -28.27 6.42
C THR A 146 -42.54 -27.89 5.64
N VAL A 147 -42.51 -26.75 4.94
CA VAL A 147 -43.63 -26.18 4.17
C VAL A 147 -43.17 -25.90 2.74
N PRO A 148 -43.96 -26.24 1.70
CA PRO A 148 -43.66 -25.85 0.33
C PRO A 148 -43.52 -24.33 0.21
N MET A 149 -42.39 -23.87 -0.35
CA MET A 149 -42.07 -22.45 -0.41
C MET A 149 -41.89 -21.98 -1.84
N THR A 150 -42.37 -20.77 -2.11
CA THR A 150 -42.08 -20.01 -3.32
C THR A 150 -41.56 -18.63 -2.94
N ILE A 151 -40.47 -18.18 -3.54
CA ILE A 151 -39.98 -16.80 -3.43
C ILE A 151 -40.13 -16.15 -4.80
N THR A 152 -40.74 -14.97 -4.85
CA THR A 152 -40.87 -14.19 -6.10
C THR A 152 -40.11 -12.87 -6.01
N GLN A 153 -39.45 -12.50 -7.10
CA GLN A 153 -38.78 -11.20 -7.30
C GLN A 153 -38.72 -10.91 -8.80
N ASN A 154 -39.17 -9.73 -9.25
CA ASN A 154 -39.08 -9.30 -10.66
C ASN A 154 -39.66 -10.29 -11.69
N GLY A 155 -40.79 -10.92 -11.39
CA GLY A 155 -41.38 -11.95 -12.25
C GLY A 155 -40.58 -13.26 -12.32
N ARG A 156 -39.44 -13.37 -11.62
CA ARG A 156 -38.78 -14.64 -11.34
C ARG A 156 -39.40 -15.28 -10.11
N SER A 157 -39.39 -16.60 -10.11
CA SER A 157 -39.94 -17.41 -9.05
C SER A 157 -39.02 -18.59 -8.79
N TRP A 158 -38.61 -18.77 -7.54
CA TRP A 158 -37.87 -19.93 -7.06
C TRP A 158 -38.79 -20.72 -6.16
N SER A 159 -38.86 -22.04 -6.36
CA SER A 159 -39.74 -22.90 -5.57
C SER A 159 -39.15 -24.29 -5.42
N GLY A 160 -39.77 -25.08 -4.53
CA GLY A 160 -39.33 -26.44 -4.24
C GLY A 160 -37.91 -26.44 -3.69
N GLU A 161 -37.04 -27.25 -4.28
CA GLU A 161 -35.67 -27.39 -3.80
C GLU A 161 -34.79 -26.15 -4.07
N ASN A 162 -35.20 -25.21 -4.93
CA ASN A 162 -34.40 -24.02 -5.25
C ASN A 162 -34.51 -22.89 -4.19
N VAL A 163 -35.05 -23.20 -3.02
CA VAL A 163 -35.23 -22.30 -1.88
C VAL A 163 -34.85 -23.03 -0.60
N GLY A 164 -34.18 -22.33 0.32
CA GLY A 164 -33.85 -22.89 1.64
C GLY A 164 -32.84 -24.05 1.65
N ARG A 165 -31.95 -24.13 0.65
CA ARG A 165 -30.87 -25.12 0.61
C ARG A 165 -29.85 -24.82 1.73
N PRO A 166 -29.31 -25.82 2.44
CA PRO A 166 -28.28 -25.59 3.44
C PRO A 166 -26.98 -25.10 2.80
N LEU A 167 -26.13 -24.40 3.57
CA LEU A 167 -24.89 -23.77 3.10
C LEU A 167 -24.03 -24.69 2.23
N ILE A 168 -23.76 -25.90 2.72
CA ILE A 168 -22.93 -26.91 2.04
C ILE A 168 -23.49 -27.32 0.67
N ASP A 169 -24.81 -27.28 0.47
CA ASP A 169 -25.45 -27.65 -0.80
C ASP A 169 -25.02 -26.68 -1.90
N TYR A 170 -25.38 -25.41 -1.75
CA TYR A 170 -25.13 -24.43 -2.78
C TYR A 170 -23.66 -24.05 -2.86
N TYR A 171 -22.86 -24.19 -1.81
CA TYR A 171 -21.41 -24.01 -1.90
C TYR A 171 -20.69 -25.12 -2.66
N THR A 172 -21.05 -26.39 -2.47
CA THR A 172 -20.50 -27.46 -3.31
C THR A 172 -20.95 -27.33 -4.76
N TYR A 173 -22.15 -26.78 -5.00
CA TYR A 173 -22.62 -26.43 -6.34
C TYR A 173 -21.84 -25.28 -6.96
N LEU A 174 -21.64 -24.17 -6.23
CA LEU A 174 -20.80 -23.04 -6.65
C LEU A 174 -19.36 -23.49 -6.92
N ASN A 175 -18.80 -24.40 -6.10
CA ASN A 175 -17.44 -24.91 -6.28
C ASN A 175 -17.27 -25.61 -7.64
N LEU A 176 -18.32 -26.24 -8.16
CA LEU A 176 -18.31 -26.82 -9.51
C LEU A 176 -18.33 -25.74 -10.59
N TYR A 177 -19.32 -24.85 -10.55
CA TYR A 177 -19.68 -24.01 -11.71
C TYR A 177 -19.03 -22.62 -11.70
N GLN A 178 -18.70 -22.06 -10.54
CA GLN A 178 -18.30 -20.65 -10.44
C GLN A 178 -16.99 -20.35 -11.19
N ALA A 179 -16.00 -21.23 -11.14
CA ALA A 179 -14.78 -21.09 -11.93
C ALA A 179 -15.05 -20.95 -13.44
N CYS A 180 -16.02 -21.69 -13.98
CA CYS A 180 -16.42 -21.56 -15.37
C CYS A 180 -17.27 -20.29 -15.61
N ALA A 181 -18.19 -19.97 -14.70
CA ALA A 181 -18.98 -18.74 -14.77
C ALA A 181 -18.12 -17.47 -14.72
N ASN A 182 -16.98 -17.48 -14.03
CA ASN A 182 -16.07 -16.33 -13.95
C ASN A 182 -15.53 -15.86 -15.31
N VAL A 183 -15.46 -16.75 -16.31
CA VAL A 183 -15.04 -16.39 -17.68
C VAL A 183 -16.21 -16.05 -18.61
N ALA A 184 -17.43 -15.96 -18.08
CA ALA A 184 -18.59 -15.50 -18.82
C ALA A 184 -18.50 -13.99 -19.10
N THR A 185 -18.96 -13.56 -20.29
CA THR A 185 -18.98 -12.13 -20.66
C THR A 185 -19.73 -11.25 -19.66
N ALA A 186 -20.79 -11.78 -19.03
CA ALA A 186 -21.55 -11.07 -18.00
C ALA A 186 -20.71 -10.70 -16.76
N ASN A 187 -19.65 -11.46 -16.48
CA ASN A 187 -18.78 -11.26 -15.32
C ASN A 187 -17.49 -10.49 -15.66
N ALA A 188 -17.33 -10.03 -16.91
CA ALA A 188 -16.17 -9.23 -17.32
C ALA A 188 -16.09 -7.88 -16.59
N ALA A 189 -17.22 -7.35 -16.14
CA ALA A 189 -17.31 -6.09 -15.39
C ALA A 189 -17.27 -6.28 -13.87
N ALA A 190 -17.20 -7.52 -13.36
CA ALA A 190 -17.11 -7.78 -11.93
C ALA A 190 -15.77 -7.26 -11.39
N PRO A 191 -15.76 -6.35 -10.40
CA PRO A 191 -14.52 -5.88 -9.81
C PRO A 191 -13.71 -7.04 -9.23
N LEU A 192 -12.38 -6.97 -9.36
CA LEU A 192 -11.45 -7.97 -8.82
C LEU A 192 -11.75 -9.42 -9.24
N ASN A 193 -12.34 -9.63 -10.43
CA ASN A 193 -12.38 -10.95 -11.05
C ASN A 193 -10.97 -11.36 -11.50
N LEU A 194 -10.18 -11.89 -10.57
CA LEU A 194 -8.78 -12.25 -10.72
C LEU A 194 -8.57 -13.75 -11.00
N VAL A 195 -9.63 -14.49 -11.31
CA VAL A 195 -9.51 -15.89 -11.73
C VAL A 195 -8.82 -15.95 -13.09
N SER A 196 -7.81 -16.82 -13.20
CA SER A 196 -7.09 -17.02 -14.46
C SER A 196 -8.05 -17.45 -15.58
N PRO A 197 -8.12 -16.71 -16.70
CA PRO A 197 -8.96 -17.09 -17.83
C PRO A 197 -8.65 -18.49 -18.38
N GLU A 198 -7.38 -18.92 -18.32
CA GLU A 198 -6.96 -20.27 -18.71
C GLU A 198 -7.60 -21.32 -17.79
N LEU A 199 -7.50 -21.13 -16.47
CA LEU A 199 -8.04 -22.09 -15.50
C LEU A 199 -9.56 -22.13 -15.52
N GLY A 200 -10.23 -20.99 -15.74
CA GLY A 200 -11.68 -20.93 -15.94
C GLY A 200 -12.13 -21.64 -17.22
N ALA A 201 -11.40 -21.44 -18.33
CA ALA A 201 -11.68 -22.15 -19.59
C ALA A 201 -11.47 -23.66 -19.46
N ASN A 202 -10.39 -24.08 -18.78
CA ASN A 202 -10.14 -25.50 -18.49
C ASN A 202 -11.27 -26.09 -17.64
N ARG A 203 -11.78 -25.35 -16.64
CA ARG A 203 -12.93 -25.79 -15.86
C ARG A 203 -14.19 -25.95 -16.72
N CYS A 204 -14.50 -24.98 -17.59
CA CYS A 204 -15.64 -25.10 -18.50
C CYS A 204 -15.55 -26.35 -19.38
N GLN A 205 -14.39 -26.58 -20.00
CA GLN A 205 -14.17 -27.76 -20.82
C GLN A 205 -14.27 -29.05 -19.99
N SER A 206 -13.71 -29.08 -18.79
CA SER A 206 -13.76 -30.27 -17.93
C SER A 206 -15.18 -30.59 -17.45
N LEU A 207 -16.00 -29.57 -17.17
CA LEU A 207 -17.42 -29.75 -16.87
C LEU A 207 -18.21 -30.26 -18.10
N ARG A 208 -17.88 -29.76 -19.30
CA ARG A 208 -18.46 -30.25 -20.57
C ARG A 208 -18.09 -31.71 -20.81
N ASP A 209 -16.83 -32.08 -20.67
CA ASP A 209 -16.34 -33.44 -20.84
C ASP A 209 -16.96 -34.41 -19.82
N ALA A 210 -17.27 -33.90 -18.62
CA ALA A 210 -17.97 -34.62 -17.57
C ALA A 210 -19.50 -34.68 -17.74
N GLY A 211 -20.05 -34.11 -18.82
CA GLY A 211 -21.50 -34.12 -19.10
C GLY A 211 -22.33 -33.14 -18.26
N LEU A 212 -21.69 -32.24 -17.51
CA LEU A 212 -22.36 -31.26 -16.63
C LEU A 212 -22.73 -29.95 -17.34
N LEU A 213 -22.19 -29.73 -18.53
CA LEU A 213 -22.54 -28.64 -19.45
C LEU A 213 -22.89 -29.19 -20.83
N GLU A 214 -23.89 -28.58 -21.47
CA GLU A 214 -24.40 -28.99 -22.78
C GLU A 214 -23.80 -28.22 -23.97
N SER A 215 -23.24 -27.04 -23.71
CA SER A 215 -22.78 -26.11 -24.75
C SER A 215 -21.42 -26.49 -25.36
N ASP A 216 -21.24 -26.20 -26.65
CA ASP A 216 -20.04 -26.56 -27.41
C ASP A 216 -18.94 -25.48 -27.41
N THR A 217 -19.31 -24.21 -27.26
CA THR A 217 -18.34 -23.10 -27.24
C THR A 217 -18.08 -22.63 -25.82
N LEU A 218 -16.85 -22.16 -25.54
CA LEU A 218 -16.47 -21.66 -24.22
C LEU A 218 -17.41 -20.54 -23.73
N ALA A 219 -17.81 -19.62 -24.61
CA ALA A 219 -18.68 -18.51 -24.24
C ALA A 219 -20.08 -19.00 -23.83
N GLU A 220 -20.63 -19.98 -24.55
CA GLU A 220 -21.92 -20.58 -24.20
C GLU A 220 -21.82 -21.46 -22.95
N GLN A 221 -20.72 -22.21 -22.76
CA GLN A 221 -20.46 -22.99 -21.55
C GLN A 221 -20.39 -22.11 -20.30
N ALA A 222 -19.68 -20.98 -20.38
CA ALA A 222 -19.58 -20.04 -19.27
C ALA A 222 -20.92 -19.38 -18.95
N ALA A 223 -21.70 -19.01 -19.97
CA ALA A 223 -23.05 -18.49 -19.80
C ALA A 223 -24.01 -19.53 -19.21
N GLU A 224 -23.92 -20.79 -19.64
CA GLU A 224 -24.69 -21.91 -19.11
C GLU A 224 -24.34 -22.18 -17.64
N ALA A 225 -23.06 -22.18 -17.27
CA ALA A 225 -22.62 -22.31 -15.88
C ALA A 225 -23.18 -21.19 -15.00
N GLN A 226 -23.15 -19.95 -15.48
CA GLN A 226 -23.75 -18.81 -14.78
C GLN A 226 -25.27 -18.95 -14.64
N GLN A 227 -25.95 -19.39 -15.69
CA GLN A 227 -27.39 -19.64 -15.65
C GLN A 227 -27.74 -20.73 -14.64
N LYS A 228 -27.02 -21.85 -14.64
CA LYS A 228 -27.17 -22.94 -13.66
C LYS A 228 -27.06 -22.44 -12.22
N ILE A 229 -26.08 -21.57 -11.93
CA ILE A 229 -25.93 -20.93 -10.62
C ILE A 229 -27.16 -20.10 -10.25
N ASN A 230 -27.69 -19.30 -11.18
CA ASN A 230 -28.85 -18.45 -10.90
C ASN A 230 -30.15 -19.23 -10.77
N ASP A 231 -30.32 -20.28 -11.57
CA ASP A 231 -31.45 -21.22 -11.48
C ASP A 231 -31.40 -22.03 -10.16
N TYR A 232 -30.20 -22.19 -9.57
CA TYR A 232 -30.01 -22.84 -8.29
C TYR A 232 -30.47 -22.01 -7.08
N GLY A 233 -30.87 -20.75 -7.28
CA GLY A 233 -31.35 -19.86 -6.23
C GLY A 233 -30.41 -18.71 -5.87
N ILE A 234 -29.23 -18.64 -6.49
CA ILE A 234 -28.29 -17.51 -6.34
C ILE A 234 -28.80 -16.33 -7.18
N LEU A 235 -28.95 -15.16 -6.55
CA LEU A 235 -29.45 -13.95 -7.19
C LEU A 235 -28.47 -13.41 -8.23
N VAL A 236 -28.99 -12.75 -9.27
CA VAL A 236 -28.13 -12.16 -10.31
C VAL A 236 -27.33 -10.98 -9.78
N GLU A 237 -27.85 -10.32 -8.75
CA GLU A 237 -27.23 -9.25 -8.00
C GLU A 237 -25.93 -9.70 -7.30
N GLN A 238 -25.79 -11.01 -7.01
CA GLN A 238 -24.59 -11.59 -6.41
C GLN A 238 -23.48 -11.84 -7.45
N ASN A 239 -23.79 -11.85 -8.75
CA ASN A 239 -22.84 -12.18 -9.81
C ASN A 239 -21.66 -11.19 -9.93
N LEU A 240 -21.80 -9.97 -9.40
CA LEU A 240 -20.71 -8.97 -9.37
C LEU A 240 -19.67 -9.23 -8.27
N LEU A 241 -20.05 -9.93 -7.19
CA LEU A 241 -19.19 -10.19 -6.03
C LEU A 241 -18.65 -11.62 -6.02
N MET A 242 -19.44 -12.58 -6.49
CA MET A 242 -19.09 -13.99 -6.49
C MET A 242 -17.75 -14.30 -7.20
N PRO A 243 -17.36 -13.64 -8.32
CA PRO A 243 -16.08 -13.87 -8.94
C PRO A 243 -14.88 -13.61 -8.02
N PHE A 244 -14.92 -12.56 -7.21
CA PHE A 244 -13.88 -12.27 -6.23
C PHE A 244 -13.93 -13.24 -5.05
N HIS A 245 -15.11 -13.61 -4.55
CA HIS A 245 -15.22 -14.64 -3.50
C HIS A 245 -14.62 -15.98 -3.92
N TYR A 246 -14.82 -16.39 -5.17
CA TYR A 246 -14.16 -17.58 -5.71
C TYR A 246 -12.64 -17.38 -5.80
N PHE A 247 -12.18 -16.22 -6.31
CA PHE A 247 -10.74 -15.90 -6.29
C PHE A 247 -10.14 -15.87 -4.87
N ALA A 248 -10.91 -15.49 -3.85
CA ALA A 248 -10.49 -15.47 -2.46
C ALA A 248 -10.54 -16.87 -1.79
N ASN A 249 -10.79 -17.95 -2.55
CA ASN A 249 -11.02 -19.32 -2.06
C ASN A 249 -12.22 -19.47 -1.13
N THR A 250 -13.14 -18.50 -1.06
CA THR A 250 -14.28 -18.57 -0.12
C THR A 250 -15.15 -19.78 -0.43
N VAL A 251 -15.36 -20.08 -1.72
CA VAL A 251 -16.25 -21.16 -2.16
C VAL A 251 -15.65 -22.54 -1.85
N GLU A 252 -14.38 -22.74 -2.17
CA GLU A 252 -13.65 -23.98 -1.94
C GLU A 252 -13.44 -24.24 -0.44
N SER A 253 -13.06 -23.18 0.30
CA SER A 253 -12.88 -23.19 1.75
C SER A 253 -14.13 -23.66 2.48
N ILE A 254 -15.27 -23.02 2.22
CA ILE A 254 -16.53 -23.37 2.87
C ILE A 254 -16.95 -24.77 2.49
N SER A 255 -16.81 -25.17 1.22
CA SER A 255 -17.11 -26.53 0.78
C SER A 255 -16.35 -27.58 1.60
N VAL A 256 -15.01 -27.44 1.72
CA VAL A 256 -14.18 -28.43 2.43
C VAL A 256 -14.40 -28.38 3.93
N LEU A 257 -14.39 -27.19 4.53
CA LEU A 257 -14.51 -26.99 5.97
C LEU A 257 -15.82 -27.59 6.50
N TYR A 258 -16.93 -27.29 5.83
CA TYR A 258 -18.25 -27.69 6.26
C TYR A 258 -18.54 -29.17 5.99
N THR A 259 -18.02 -29.75 4.90
CA THR A 259 -18.08 -31.21 4.72
C THR A 259 -17.37 -31.94 5.86
N ASN A 260 -16.19 -31.47 6.28
CA ASN A 260 -15.46 -32.05 7.41
C ASN A 260 -16.20 -31.89 8.75
N SER A 261 -16.68 -30.69 9.04
CA SER A 261 -17.43 -30.36 10.25
C SER A 261 -18.72 -31.19 10.38
N TYR A 262 -19.55 -31.21 9.33
CA TYR A 262 -20.83 -31.93 9.36
C TYR A 262 -20.64 -33.45 9.37
N GLY A 263 -19.66 -33.96 8.62
CA GLY A 263 -19.30 -35.38 8.67
C GLY A 263 -18.56 -35.80 9.93
N ARG A 264 -18.15 -34.86 10.80
CA ARG A 264 -17.34 -35.10 12.01
C ARG A 264 -16.05 -35.85 11.70
N PHE A 265 -15.41 -35.47 10.60
CA PHE A 265 -14.19 -36.10 10.12
C PHE A 265 -12.95 -35.59 10.87
N GLY A 266 -11.95 -36.46 11.01
CA GLY A 266 -10.61 -36.15 11.50
C GLY A 266 -9.68 -35.73 10.37
N VAL A 267 -8.46 -35.31 10.73
CA VAL A 267 -7.46 -34.90 9.74
C VAL A 267 -6.96 -36.09 8.90
N GLU A 268 -6.95 -37.29 9.47
CA GLU A 268 -6.52 -38.52 8.82
C GLU A 268 -7.54 -39.08 7.81
N ASP A 269 -8.81 -38.64 7.88
CA ASP A 269 -9.84 -39.07 6.93
C ASP A 269 -9.61 -38.50 5.52
N ASN A 270 -8.82 -37.41 5.43
CA ASN A 270 -8.37 -36.77 4.18
C ASN A 270 -9.49 -36.66 3.14
N ILE A 271 -10.62 -36.07 3.56
CA ILE A 271 -11.85 -36.11 2.80
C ILE A 271 -11.65 -35.49 1.42
N CYS A 272 -11.95 -36.28 0.40
CA CYS A 272 -11.77 -35.94 -1.02
C CYS A 272 -10.33 -35.55 -1.42
N GLY A 273 -9.33 -35.89 -0.60
CA GLY A 273 -7.93 -35.52 -0.81
C GLY A 273 -7.62 -34.05 -0.52
N PHE A 274 -8.45 -33.38 0.28
CA PHE A 274 -8.19 -32.01 0.72
C PHE A 274 -7.48 -31.96 2.07
N SER A 275 -6.47 -31.11 2.16
CA SER A 275 -5.80 -30.79 3.42
C SER A 275 -5.33 -29.34 3.46
N TYR A 276 -4.71 -28.92 4.58
CA TYR A 276 -4.23 -27.55 4.76
C TYR A 276 -2.74 -27.53 5.08
N ALA A 277 -2.02 -26.60 4.47
CA ALA A 277 -0.59 -26.43 4.70
C ALA A 277 -0.13 -25.00 4.41
N GLN A 278 1.04 -24.63 4.92
CA GLN A 278 1.82 -23.55 4.30
C GLN A 278 2.42 -24.07 2.98
N ILE A 279 2.48 -23.22 1.95
CA ILE A 279 3.06 -23.55 0.65
C ILE A 279 4.27 -22.68 0.34
N ASP A 280 5.17 -23.18 -0.50
CA ASP A 280 6.21 -22.38 -1.14
C ASP A 280 5.69 -21.65 -2.40
N ALA A 281 6.57 -20.90 -3.07
CA ALA A 281 6.24 -20.17 -4.29
C ALA A 281 5.80 -21.06 -5.47
N THR A 282 6.07 -22.37 -5.41
CA THR A 282 5.63 -23.34 -6.42
C THR A 282 4.30 -24.00 -6.09
N GLY A 283 3.73 -23.68 -4.92
CA GLY A 283 2.47 -24.25 -4.45
C GLY A 283 2.63 -25.59 -3.73
N VAL A 284 3.85 -26.01 -3.40
CA VAL A 284 4.11 -27.29 -2.72
C VAL A 284 4.06 -27.11 -1.20
N PRO A 285 3.41 -28.02 -0.44
CA PRO A 285 3.39 -27.96 1.02
C PRO A 285 4.77 -27.98 1.68
N ILE A 286 5.03 -27.01 2.55
CA ILE A 286 6.26 -26.86 3.33
C ILE A 286 5.96 -26.78 4.82
N THR A 287 6.99 -27.02 5.65
CA THR A 287 6.87 -26.89 7.11
C THR A 287 6.40 -25.47 7.47
N ALA A 288 5.36 -25.41 8.30
CA ALA A 288 4.79 -24.14 8.73
C ALA A 288 5.82 -23.33 9.55
N THR A 289 6.01 -22.07 9.17
CA THR A 289 6.89 -21.13 9.86
C THR A 289 6.25 -20.68 11.18
N GLN A 290 7.09 -20.31 12.15
CA GLN A 290 6.59 -19.75 13.41
C GLN A 290 5.79 -18.46 13.21
N ALA A 291 6.20 -17.63 12.25
CA ALA A 291 5.49 -16.41 11.89
C ALA A 291 4.07 -16.71 11.37
N LEU A 292 3.92 -17.68 10.47
CA LEU A 292 2.61 -18.13 10.00
C LEU A 292 1.76 -18.67 11.16
N LEU A 293 2.33 -19.55 11.99
CA LEU A 293 1.60 -20.15 13.11
C LEU A 293 1.16 -19.12 14.17
N ALA A 294 1.94 -18.05 14.36
CA ALA A 294 1.55 -16.91 15.21
C ALA A 294 0.43 -16.09 14.56
N ALA A 295 0.54 -15.77 13.26
CA ALA A 295 -0.49 -15.05 12.51
C ALA A 295 -1.83 -15.82 12.46
N GLN A 296 -1.82 -17.15 12.57
CA GLN A 296 -3.05 -17.94 12.71
C GLN A 296 -3.84 -17.59 13.96
N PHE A 297 -3.22 -17.12 15.05
CA PHE A 297 -3.98 -16.71 16.24
C PHE A 297 -4.50 -15.28 16.14
N SER A 298 -3.71 -14.35 15.58
CA SER A 298 -4.06 -12.93 15.51
C SER A 298 -4.94 -12.54 14.33
N ASP A 299 -4.70 -13.13 13.15
CA ASP A 299 -5.19 -12.58 11.87
C ASP A 299 -6.19 -13.50 11.16
N SER A 300 -6.21 -14.80 11.49
CA SER A 300 -7.17 -15.73 10.89
C SER A 300 -8.57 -15.51 11.48
N ASN A 301 -9.60 -15.82 10.70
CA ASN A 301 -11.01 -15.78 11.10
C ASN A 301 -11.55 -17.16 11.52
N GLY A 302 -10.68 -18.18 11.61
CA GLY A 302 -11.04 -19.57 11.95
C GLY A 302 -11.57 -20.39 10.76
N ILE A 303 -11.58 -19.83 9.55
CA ILE A 303 -11.96 -20.51 8.31
C ILE A 303 -10.73 -20.55 7.38
N PRO A 304 -10.05 -21.70 7.21
CA PRO A 304 -8.90 -21.83 6.32
C PRO A 304 -9.36 -21.96 4.85
N PRO A 305 -8.63 -21.41 3.85
CA PRO A 305 -7.31 -20.80 3.95
C PRO A 305 -7.36 -19.37 4.49
N SER A 306 -6.49 -19.07 5.45
CA SER A 306 -6.30 -17.73 6.02
C SER A 306 -4.90 -17.59 6.62
N ALA A 307 -4.42 -16.35 6.78
CA ALA A 307 -3.11 -16.02 7.36
C ALA A 307 -1.94 -16.87 6.81
N GLY A 308 -1.88 -17.02 5.47
CA GLY A 308 -0.80 -17.72 4.75
C GLY A 308 -0.97 -19.24 4.62
N VAL A 309 -2.02 -19.83 5.17
CA VAL A 309 -2.38 -21.24 4.94
C VAL A 309 -3.11 -21.38 3.62
N ALA A 310 -2.77 -22.40 2.85
CA ALA A 310 -3.43 -22.76 1.59
C ALA A 310 -4.25 -24.04 1.73
N LEU A 311 -5.25 -24.17 0.86
CA LEU A 311 -5.96 -25.43 0.63
C LEU A 311 -5.17 -26.27 -0.36
N ILE A 312 -4.96 -27.54 -0.04
CA ILE A 312 -4.09 -28.47 -0.79
C ILE A 312 -4.94 -29.54 -1.45
N ASN A 313 -4.60 -29.86 -2.70
CA ASN A 313 -5.04 -31.07 -3.39
C ASN A 313 -3.95 -32.14 -3.23
N ASP A 314 -4.15 -33.09 -2.32
CA ASP A 314 -3.20 -34.18 -2.08
C ASP A 314 -3.19 -35.21 -3.22
N ASN A 315 -4.27 -35.26 -4.01
CA ASN A 315 -4.41 -36.17 -5.15
C ASN A 315 -3.88 -35.57 -6.46
N ALA A 316 -3.24 -34.41 -6.41
CA ALA A 316 -2.70 -33.73 -7.58
C ALA A 316 -1.65 -34.58 -8.32
N GLN A 317 -1.70 -34.54 -9.65
CA GLN A 317 -0.70 -35.18 -10.49
C GLN A 317 0.66 -34.49 -10.29
N GLY A 318 1.68 -35.27 -9.92
CA GLY A 318 3.00 -34.75 -9.57
C GLY A 318 3.22 -34.57 -8.07
N GLY A 319 2.21 -34.84 -7.24
CA GLY A 319 2.26 -34.77 -5.78
C GLY A 319 1.42 -33.64 -5.21
N PRO A 320 1.22 -33.60 -3.88
CA PRO A 320 0.40 -32.59 -3.23
C PRO A 320 0.78 -31.16 -3.59
N SER A 321 -0.20 -30.35 -3.99
CA SER A 321 -0.01 -28.94 -4.39
C SER A 321 -1.23 -28.08 -4.10
N GLU A 322 -1.07 -26.76 -4.14
CA GLU A 322 -2.17 -25.79 -3.95
C GLU A 322 -3.36 -26.11 -4.86
N ASN A 323 -4.56 -26.11 -4.27
CA ASN A 323 -5.76 -26.65 -4.86
C ASN A 323 -6.07 -26.10 -6.27
N ARG A 324 -6.06 -24.78 -6.46
CA ARG A 324 -6.51 -24.15 -7.69
C ARG A 324 -5.51 -24.29 -8.83
N ASN A 325 -4.21 -24.28 -8.50
CA ASN A 325 -3.14 -24.42 -9.48
C ASN A 325 -2.72 -25.87 -9.73
N SER A 326 -3.23 -26.81 -8.95
CA SER A 326 -2.95 -28.23 -9.09
C SER A 326 -3.38 -28.80 -10.45
N VAL A 327 -2.69 -29.86 -10.87
CA VAL A 327 -3.04 -30.64 -12.07
C VAL A 327 -3.89 -31.83 -11.61
N SER A 328 -5.11 -31.94 -12.11
CA SER A 328 -6.00 -33.08 -11.85
C SER A 328 -5.44 -34.37 -12.46
N SER A 329 -5.94 -35.52 -12.04
CA SER A 329 -5.45 -36.85 -12.48
C SER A 329 -5.57 -37.10 -14.00
N ASN A 330 -6.39 -36.31 -14.70
CA ASN A 330 -6.55 -36.31 -16.15
C ASN A 330 -5.49 -35.46 -16.91
N GLY A 331 -4.57 -34.81 -16.20
CA GLY A 331 -3.54 -33.95 -16.78
C GLY A 331 -3.96 -32.50 -17.03
N VAL A 332 -5.13 -32.08 -16.55
CA VAL A 332 -5.67 -30.74 -16.76
C VAL A 332 -5.57 -29.90 -15.49
N ARG A 333 -5.15 -28.64 -15.61
CA ARG A 333 -5.26 -27.64 -14.53
C ARG A 333 -6.65 -27.03 -14.55
N ASP A 334 -7.60 -27.73 -13.93
CA ASP A 334 -9.02 -27.38 -13.89
C ASP A 334 -9.49 -26.97 -12.48
N GLN A 335 -8.55 -26.53 -11.63
CA GLN A 335 -8.82 -26.13 -10.24
C GLN A 335 -9.39 -27.27 -9.39
N ASN A 336 -8.90 -28.50 -9.60
CA ASN A 336 -9.30 -29.70 -8.88
C ASN A 336 -10.80 -30.03 -9.00
N LEU A 337 -11.30 -30.12 -10.24
CA LEU A 337 -12.67 -30.58 -10.48
C LEU A 337 -13.00 -31.93 -9.81
N PRO A 338 -12.10 -32.95 -9.79
CA PRO A 338 -12.36 -34.21 -9.10
C PRO A 338 -12.64 -34.05 -7.59
N GLY A 339 -11.89 -33.18 -6.91
CA GLY A 339 -12.14 -32.85 -5.50
C GLY A 339 -13.50 -32.17 -5.30
N ALA A 340 -13.84 -31.19 -6.15
CA ALA A 340 -15.13 -30.51 -6.10
C ALA A 340 -16.31 -31.47 -6.35
N LEU A 341 -16.18 -32.40 -7.31
CA LEU A 341 -17.16 -33.46 -7.56
C LEU A 341 -17.30 -34.38 -6.35
N CYS A 342 -16.21 -34.80 -5.73
CA CYS A 342 -16.27 -35.63 -4.53
C CYS A 342 -17.07 -34.94 -3.41
N LEU A 343 -16.78 -33.67 -3.10
CA LEU A 343 -17.54 -32.91 -2.10
C LEU A 343 -19.03 -32.80 -2.45
N ARG A 344 -19.35 -32.56 -3.74
CA ARG A 344 -20.74 -32.52 -4.21
C ARG A 344 -21.46 -33.83 -3.97
N ARG A 345 -20.84 -34.97 -4.33
CA ARG A 345 -21.42 -36.31 -4.17
C ARG A 345 -21.63 -36.68 -2.70
N LEU A 346 -20.70 -36.28 -1.82
CA LEU A 346 -20.87 -36.48 -0.38
C LEU A 346 -22.08 -35.74 0.18
N TYR A 347 -22.48 -34.61 -0.40
CA TYR A 347 -23.73 -33.95 -0.03
C TYR A 347 -24.95 -34.55 -0.74
N THR A 348 -24.92 -34.75 -2.06
CA THR A 348 -26.10 -35.19 -2.82
C THR A 348 -26.45 -36.66 -2.62
N GLY A 349 -25.49 -37.49 -2.28
CA GLY A 349 -25.68 -38.95 -2.19
C GLY A 349 -25.75 -39.62 -3.55
N GLU A 350 -25.38 -38.92 -4.62
CA GLU A 350 -25.46 -39.38 -6.00
C GLU A 350 -24.13 -39.19 -6.72
N ASP A 351 -23.79 -40.06 -7.67
CA ASP A 351 -22.68 -39.87 -8.60
C ASP A 351 -23.02 -38.87 -9.72
N ILE A 352 -22.07 -38.65 -10.64
CA ILE A 352 -22.23 -37.66 -11.71
C ILE A 352 -23.33 -38.01 -12.73
N ASP A 353 -23.69 -39.29 -12.81
CA ASP A 353 -24.76 -39.80 -13.67
C ASP A 353 -26.13 -39.80 -12.94
N GLY A 354 -26.18 -39.35 -11.68
CA GLY A 354 -27.37 -39.34 -10.83
C GLY A 354 -27.71 -40.69 -10.20
N ASN A 355 -26.77 -41.64 -10.17
CA ASN A 355 -26.99 -42.91 -9.48
C ASN A 355 -26.65 -42.77 -7.99
N PRO A 356 -27.42 -43.39 -7.07
CA PRO A 356 -27.10 -43.36 -5.65
C PRO A 356 -25.70 -43.93 -5.34
N LEU A 357 -24.99 -43.28 -4.41
CA LEU A 357 -23.72 -43.76 -3.90
C LEU A 357 -23.85 -45.12 -3.20
N THR A 358 -22.75 -45.88 -3.15
CA THR A 358 -22.71 -47.20 -2.49
C THR A 358 -21.44 -47.39 -1.66
N GLY A 359 -21.45 -48.34 -0.74
CA GLY A 359 -20.27 -48.74 0.02
C GLY A 359 -19.74 -47.65 0.96
N ALA A 360 -18.42 -47.45 0.98
CA ALA A 360 -17.78 -46.51 1.90
C ALA A 360 -18.17 -45.05 1.63
N GLU A 361 -18.35 -44.65 0.36
CA GLU A 361 -18.72 -43.27 0.02
C GLU A 361 -20.15 -42.94 0.49
N LEU A 362 -21.08 -43.92 0.43
CA LEU A 362 -22.42 -43.77 0.99
C LEU A 362 -22.38 -43.53 2.51
N ALA A 363 -21.53 -44.25 3.24
CA ALA A 363 -21.40 -44.07 4.68
C ALA A 363 -20.86 -42.67 5.05
N LEU A 364 -19.98 -42.10 4.23
CA LEU A 364 -19.51 -40.71 4.40
C LEU A 364 -20.64 -39.71 4.12
N HIS A 365 -21.42 -39.93 3.06
CA HIS A 365 -22.59 -39.11 2.75
C HIS A 365 -23.62 -39.11 3.89
N GLU A 366 -23.96 -40.29 4.42
CA GLU A 366 -24.90 -40.42 5.53
C GLU A 366 -24.47 -39.60 6.76
N GLN A 367 -23.17 -39.58 7.08
CA GLN A 367 -22.63 -38.77 8.18
C GLN A 367 -22.73 -37.27 7.89
N VAL A 368 -22.40 -36.84 6.67
CA VAL A 368 -22.51 -35.43 6.27
C VAL A 368 -23.96 -34.95 6.38
N VAL A 369 -24.91 -35.72 5.85
CA VAL A 369 -26.34 -35.36 5.91
C VAL A 369 -26.87 -35.38 7.35
N GLU A 370 -26.48 -36.35 8.18
CA GLU A 370 -26.82 -36.33 9.62
C GLU A 370 -26.34 -35.03 10.29
N GLY A 371 -25.12 -34.58 9.98
CA GLY A 371 -24.59 -33.31 10.46
C GLY A 371 -25.39 -32.10 9.98
N VAL A 372 -25.80 -32.09 8.71
CA VAL A 372 -26.65 -31.04 8.15
C VAL A 372 -28.03 -31.01 8.81
N GLU A 373 -28.66 -32.16 9.04
CA GLU A 373 -29.98 -32.20 9.70
C GLU A 373 -29.92 -31.67 11.14
N ALA A 374 -28.82 -31.93 11.86
CA ALA A 374 -28.64 -31.49 13.24
C ALA A 374 -28.55 -29.97 13.44
N ILE A 375 -28.38 -29.20 12.35
CA ILE A 375 -28.18 -27.74 12.42
C ILE A 375 -29.37 -26.95 11.86
N LYS A 376 -30.42 -27.61 11.35
CA LYS A 376 -31.53 -26.90 10.73
C LYS A 376 -32.38 -26.17 11.77
N VAL A 377 -32.83 -24.97 11.42
CA VAL A 377 -33.73 -24.16 12.24
C VAL A 377 -35.19 -24.35 11.84
N THR A 378 -36.08 -24.31 12.82
CA THR A 378 -37.51 -24.65 12.67
C THR A 378 -38.36 -23.47 12.23
N GLY A 379 -37.89 -22.24 12.45
CA GLY A 379 -38.65 -21.01 12.27
C GLY A 379 -39.54 -20.65 13.46
N ASP A 380 -39.62 -21.47 14.50
CA ASP A 380 -40.45 -21.20 15.69
C ASP A 380 -39.65 -20.47 16.77
N LEU A 381 -39.85 -19.15 16.86
CA LEU A 381 -39.16 -18.28 17.81
C LEU A 381 -39.87 -18.15 19.17
N GLN A 382 -40.93 -18.92 19.44
CA GLN A 382 -41.64 -18.88 20.73
C GLN A 382 -42.11 -17.46 21.11
N ASP A 383 -42.61 -16.71 20.12
CA ASP A 383 -43.05 -15.30 20.23
C ASP A 383 -41.96 -14.27 20.57
N ILE A 384 -40.68 -14.65 20.57
CA ILE A 384 -39.56 -13.71 20.71
C ILE A 384 -39.53 -12.80 19.45
N PRO A 385 -39.59 -11.46 19.60
CA PRO A 385 -39.49 -10.54 18.48
C PRO A 385 -38.09 -10.57 17.86
N MET A 386 -38.04 -10.51 16.53
CA MET A 386 -36.80 -10.58 15.79
C MET A 386 -36.75 -9.58 14.64
N VAL A 387 -35.60 -8.95 14.44
CA VAL A 387 -35.26 -8.21 13.23
C VAL A 387 -34.14 -8.95 12.48
N ILE A 388 -34.35 -9.16 11.18
CA ILE A 388 -33.37 -9.68 10.23
C ILE A 388 -33.02 -8.56 9.25
N VAL A 389 -31.74 -8.23 9.14
CA VAL A 389 -31.18 -7.38 8.09
C VAL A 389 -30.40 -8.26 7.12
N ASN A 390 -30.55 -8.07 5.80
CA ASN A 390 -29.73 -8.80 4.82
C ASN A 390 -29.50 -7.93 3.59
N GLY A 391 -28.26 -7.87 3.11
CA GLY A 391 -27.95 -7.24 1.83
C GLY A 391 -28.44 -8.07 0.65
N ARG A 392 -29.08 -7.46 -0.35
CA ARG A 392 -29.53 -8.17 -1.56
C ARG A 392 -28.36 -8.75 -2.36
N ASN A 393 -27.20 -8.11 -2.31
CA ASN A 393 -25.99 -8.51 -3.00
C ASN A 393 -25.10 -9.44 -2.15
N ASP A 394 -25.57 -9.93 -1.00
CA ASP A 394 -24.80 -10.85 -0.16
C ASP A 394 -24.39 -12.09 -0.96
N ALA A 395 -23.11 -12.18 -1.33
CA ALA A 395 -22.53 -13.28 -2.10
C ALA A 395 -21.92 -14.39 -1.24
N VAL A 396 -22.05 -14.30 0.08
CA VAL A 396 -21.65 -15.36 1.01
C VAL A 396 -22.88 -16.17 1.40
N LEU A 397 -23.92 -15.52 1.91
CA LEU A 397 -25.17 -16.16 2.31
C LEU A 397 -26.29 -15.74 1.36
N ALA A 398 -26.63 -16.64 0.44
CA ALA A 398 -27.64 -16.36 -0.57
C ALA A 398 -29.01 -16.12 0.07
N PRO A 399 -29.66 -14.95 -0.14
CA PRO A 399 -30.90 -14.60 0.56
C PRO A 399 -32.01 -15.64 0.38
N ASN A 400 -32.15 -16.22 -0.83
CA ASN A 400 -33.13 -17.26 -1.14
C ASN A 400 -32.91 -18.58 -0.38
N HIS A 401 -31.72 -18.82 0.15
CA HIS A 401 -31.38 -20.03 0.92
C HIS A 401 -31.27 -19.76 2.42
N ALA A 402 -31.04 -18.50 2.80
CA ALA A 402 -30.87 -18.06 4.19
C ALA A 402 -32.07 -17.20 4.66
N SER A 403 -31.91 -15.87 4.73
CA SER A 403 -32.85 -14.94 5.37
C SER A 403 -34.26 -14.93 4.79
N ARG A 404 -34.42 -14.96 3.45
CA ARG A 404 -35.76 -14.99 2.83
C ARG A 404 -36.47 -16.29 3.16
N ALA A 405 -35.77 -17.41 3.06
CA ALA A 405 -36.32 -18.72 3.35
C ALA A 405 -36.67 -18.86 4.83
N TYR A 406 -35.82 -18.37 5.75
CA TYR A 406 -36.13 -18.37 7.17
C TYR A 406 -37.34 -17.51 7.50
N TYR A 407 -37.39 -16.27 6.99
CA TYR A 407 -38.53 -15.38 7.22
C TYR A 407 -39.84 -16.01 6.72
N ALA A 408 -39.84 -16.59 5.52
CA ALA A 408 -41.01 -17.30 5.01
C ALA A 408 -41.36 -18.54 5.84
N LEU A 409 -40.37 -19.33 6.30
CA LEU A 409 -40.60 -20.48 7.18
C LEU A 409 -41.25 -20.04 8.50
N ASN A 410 -40.70 -19.00 9.15
CA ASN A 410 -41.26 -18.42 10.37
C ASN A 410 -42.73 -18.00 10.16
N ARG A 411 -43.04 -17.33 9.05
CA ARG A 411 -44.42 -16.89 8.75
C ARG A 411 -45.39 -18.05 8.50
N ALA A 412 -44.88 -19.20 8.08
CA ALA A 412 -45.68 -20.40 7.92
C ALA A 412 -45.94 -21.13 9.23
N VAL A 413 -44.98 -21.13 10.16
CA VAL A 413 -45.10 -21.82 11.46
C VAL A 413 -45.74 -20.95 12.55
N ASN A 414 -45.53 -19.63 12.52
CA ASN A 414 -46.10 -18.65 13.44
C ASN A 414 -46.67 -17.44 12.68
N SER A 415 -47.99 -17.28 12.70
CA SER A 415 -48.69 -16.20 11.99
C SER A 415 -48.57 -14.83 12.66
N ASP A 416 -48.16 -14.77 13.93
CA ASP A 416 -48.36 -13.63 14.82
C ASP A 416 -47.34 -12.48 14.62
N ASN A 417 -46.52 -12.58 13.57
CA ASN A 417 -45.77 -11.46 12.98
C ASN A 417 -44.76 -10.84 13.95
N THR A 418 -44.01 -11.66 14.70
CA THR A 418 -42.93 -11.20 15.59
C THR A 418 -41.60 -10.96 14.88
N VAL A 419 -41.45 -11.48 13.65
CA VAL A 419 -40.25 -11.27 12.82
C VAL A 419 -40.43 -10.13 11.82
N ARG A 420 -39.40 -9.30 11.66
CA ARG A 420 -39.27 -8.31 10.59
C ARG A 420 -38.05 -8.61 9.74
N TYR A 421 -38.23 -8.51 8.42
CA TYR A 421 -37.17 -8.70 7.45
C TYR A 421 -36.95 -7.42 6.65
N TYR A 422 -35.73 -6.88 6.74
CA TYR A 422 -35.28 -5.70 6.04
C TYR A 422 -34.20 -6.09 5.04
N GLU A 423 -34.54 -6.04 3.76
CA GLU A 423 -33.61 -6.38 2.68
C GLU A 423 -33.00 -5.11 2.10
N ILE A 424 -31.68 -4.95 2.25
CA ILE A 424 -30.98 -3.71 1.91
C ILE A 424 -30.43 -3.81 0.49
N LEU A 425 -30.83 -2.88 -0.39
CA LEU A 425 -30.26 -2.81 -1.75
C LEU A 425 -28.79 -2.40 -1.71
N ASN A 426 -28.03 -2.77 -2.74
CA ASN A 426 -26.63 -2.40 -2.92
C ASN A 426 -25.75 -2.68 -1.69
N ALA A 427 -26.11 -3.67 -0.89
CA ALA A 427 -25.40 -4.05 0.32
C ALA A 427 -25.06 -5.53 0.25
N HIS A 428 -23.94 -5.90 0.86
CA HIS A 428 -23.43 -7.28 0.84
C HIS A 428 -22.76 -7.63 2.18
N HIS A 429 -22.29 -8.87 2.30
CA HIS A 429 -21.87 -9.49 3.56
C HIS A 429 -20.66 -8.84 4.23
N LEU A 430 -19.73 -8.28 3.46
CA LEU A 430 -18.40 -7.91 3.94
C LEU A 430 -18.12 -6.43 3.75
N ASP A 431 -18.59 -5.59 4.67
CA ASP A 431 -18.39 -4.13 4.60
C ASP A 431 -16.93 -3.72 4.39
N ALA A 432 -15.96 -4.52 4.85
CA ALA A 432 -14.53 -4.30 4.59
C ALA A 432 -14.15 -4.25 3.10
N PHE A 433 -14.93 -4.87 2.20
CA PHE A 433 -14.67 -4.79 0.77
C PHE A 433 -15.17 -3.47 0.16
N ASN A 434 -15.98 -2.68 0.88
CA ASN A 434 -16.47 -1.39 0.39
C ASN A 434 -15.38 -0.34 0.26
N ASP A 435 -14.15 -0.59 0.73
CA ASP A 435 -13.00 0.27 0.49
C ASP A 435 -12.21 -0.12 -0.77
N LEU A 436 -12.47 -1.31 -1.33
CA LEU A 436 -11.80 -1.79 -2.54
C LEU A 436 -12.34 -1.09 -3.79
N ALA A 437 -11.44 -0.86 -4.74
CA ALA A 437 -11.77 -0.22 -6.02
C ALA A 437 -12.85 -1.02 -6.78
N GLY A 438 -13.89 -0.32 -7.23
CA GLY A 438 -15.03 -0.89 -7.95
C GLY A 438 -16.18 -1.33 -7.04
N TYR A 439 -15.90 -1.68 -5.79
CA TYR A 439 -16.93 -1.93 -4.77
C TYR A 439 -17.30 -0.65 -4.02
N ASN A 440 -16.32 0.20 -3.76
CA ASN A 440 -16.50 1.50 -3.10
C ASN A 440 -17.54 2.40 -3.78
N ALA A 441 -17.63 2.40 -5.11
CA ALA A 441 -18.63 3.15 -5.85
C ALA A 441 -20.01 2.47 -5.89
N SER A 442 -20.06 1.14 -5.73
CA SER A 442 -21.20 0.30 -6.09
C SER A 442 -22.02 -0.19 -4.91
N PHE A 443 -21.43 -0.22 -3.71
CA PHE A 443 -22.06 -0.79 -2.52
C PHE A 443 -22.08 0.18 -1.33
N ILE A 444 -23.03 -0.07 -0.42
CA ILE A 444 -23.24 0.66 0.83
C ILE A 444 -22.99 -0.29 2.02
N PRO A 445 -22.68 0.24 3.22
CA PRO A 445 -22.41 -0.58 4.40
C PRO A 445 -23.67 -1.22 4.96
N LEU A 446 -23.69 -2.54 5.07
CA LEU A 446 -24.78 -3.32 5.64
C LEU A 446 -24.86 -3.17 7.16
N HIS A 447 -23.71 -3.06 7.84
CA HIS A 447 -23.67 -2.92 9.29
C HIS A 447 -24.35 -1.63 9.79
N HIS A 448 -24.44 -0.60 8.95
CA HIS A 448 -25.25 0.59 9.26
C HIS A 448 -26.69 0.21 9.61
N TYR A 449 -27.27 -0.73 8.87
CA TYR A 449 -28.64 -1.21 9.08
C TYR A 449 -28.73 -2.27 10.19
N TYR A 450 -27.68 -3.05 10.41
CA TYR A 450 -27.58 -3.92 11.57
C TYR A 450 -27.65 -3.14 12.90
N PHE A 451 -26.95 -2.00 12.98
CA PHE A 451 -27.05 -1.12 14.16
C PHE A 451 -28.43 -0.47 14.28
N GLN A 452 -29.06 -0.05 13.18
CA GLN A 452 -30.46 0.41 13.22
C GLN A 452 -31.41 -0.70 13.72
N ALA A 453 -31.20 -1.96 13.33
CA ALA A 453 -32.01 -3.08 13.81
C ALA A 453 -31.89 -3.29 15.33
N LEU A 454 -30.70 -3.09 15.90
CA LEU A 454 -30.48 -3.09 17.34
C LEU A 454 -31.24 -1.96 18.03
N ASP A 455 -31.19 -0.75 17.50
CA ASP A 455 -31.91 0.41 18.04
C ASP A 455 -33.43 0.19 17.99
N LEU A 456 -33.96 -0.31 16.87
CA LEU A 456 -35.36 -0.66 16.69
C LEU A 456 -35.83 -1.73 17.69
N MET A 457 -35.02 -2.79 17.88
CA MET A 457 -35.34 -3.85 18.84
C MET A 457 -35.32 -3.32 20.27
N TYR A 458 -34.32 -2.51 20.62
CA TYR A 458 -34.24 -1.89 21.94
C TYR A 458 -35.46 -1.01 22.21
N GLU A 459 -35.83 -0.12 21.29
CA GLU A 459 -37.01 0.75 21.44
C GLU A 459 -38.32 -0.05 21.50
N HIS A 460 -38.43 -1.13 20.72
CA HIS A 460 -39.56 -2.05 20.79
C HIS A 460 -39.74 -2.65 22.18
N LEU A 461 -38.65 -3.15 22.78
CA LEU A 461 -38.67 -3.80 24.09
C LEU A 461 -38.86 -2.80 25.24
N THR A 462 -38.24 -1.62 25.19
CA THR A 462 -38.28 -0.66 26.31
C THR A 462 -39.45 0.31 26.27
N SER A 463 -39.93 0.64 25.06
CA SER A 463 -40.93 1.70 24.84
C SER A 463 -42.21 1.20 24.18
N SER A 464 -42.30 -0.11 23.85
CA SER A 464 -43.45 -0.72 23.17
C SER A 464 -43.79 -0.06 21.82
N VAL A 465 -42.80 0.52 21.16
CA VAL A 465 -42.92 1.02 19.78
C VAL A 465 -43.01 -0.18 18.83
N ALA A 466 -43.90 -0.14 17.85
CA ALA A 466 -44.03 -1.25 16.91
C ALA A 466 -42.84 -1.29 15.95
N LEU A 467 -42.27 -2.48 15.69
CA LEU A 467 -41.24 -2.63 14.68
C LEU A 467 -41.78 -2.30 13.28
N PRO A 468 -41.03 -1.53 12.46
CA PRO A 468 -41.42 -1.19 11.09
C PRO A 468 -41.78 -2.41 10.24
N PRO A 469 -42.74 -2.34 9.31
CA PRO A 469 -43.09 -3.46 8.44
C PRO A 469 -41.90 -3.98 7.62
N SER A 470 -41.86 -5.29 7.36
CA SER A 470 -40.85 -5.92 6.50
C SER A 470 -40.81 -5.25 5.13
N GLN A 471 -39.63 -4.85 4.68
CA GLN A 471 -39.48 -4.00 3.50
C GLN A 471 -38.13 -4.18 2.83
N VAL A 472 -38.07 -3.82 1.56
CA VAL A 472 -36.82 -3.58 0.85
C VAL A 472 -36.40 -2.14 1.12
N VAL A 473 -35.21 -1.93 1.68
CA VAL A 473 -34.67 -0.58 1.92
C VAL A 473 -33.91 -0.13 0.68
N PRO A 474 -34.39 0.91 -0.02
CA PRO A 474 -33.74 1.37 -1.22
C PRO A 474 -32.57 2.28 -0.89
N THR A 475 -31.36 1.82 -1.19
CA THR A 475 -30.15 2.60 -1.01
C THR A 475 -29.65 3.12 -2.35
N THR A 476 -28.76 4.11 -2.31
CA THR A 476 -28.15 4.66 -3.52
C THR A 476 -26.63 4.50 -3.44
N PRO A 477 -25.99 3.76 -4.37
CA PRO A 477 -24.53 3.70 -4.43
C PRO A 477 -23.92 5.09 -4.60
N ARG A 478 -22.66 5.25 -4.17
CA ARG A 478 -21.94 6.54 -4.23
C ARG A 478 -21.61 6.96 -5.65
N GLY A 479 -21.47 5.98 -6.56
CA GLY A 479 -21.03 6.23 -7.92
C GLY A 479 -19.59 6.76 -8.00
N LEU A 480 -19.23 7.23 -9.20
CA LEU A 480 -17.97 7.93 -9.46
C LEU A 480 -18.28 9.37 -9.86
N THR A 481 -17.43 10.31 -9.44
CA THR A 481 -17.46 11.68 -9.95
C THR A 481 -17.00 11.73 -11.41
N SER A 482 -17.17 12.88 -12.07
CA SER A 482 -16.71 13.12 -13.44
C SER A 482 -15.19 12.94 -13.63
N VAL A 483 -14.42 13.03 -12.54
CA VAL A 483 -12.95 12.82 -12.50
C VAL A 483 -12.57 11.43 -11.98
N GLY A 484 -13.53 10.53 -11.77
CA GLY A 484 -13.27 9.12 -11.43
C GLY A 484 -13.00 8.85 -9.94
N THR A 485 -13.33 9.78 -9.04
CA THR A 485 -13.20 9.58 -7.58
C THR A 485 -14.53 9.13 -6.96
N VAL A 486 -14.49 8.44 -5.82
CA VAL A 486 -15.70 8.07 -5.07
C VAL A 486 -16.01 9.14 -4.03
N PRO A 487 -17.21 9.76 -4.03
CA PRO A 487 -17.57 10.75 -3.02
C PRO A 487 -17.72 10.10 -1.62
N PRO A 488 -17.68 10.89 -0.53
CA PRO A 488 -18.03 10.39 0.80
C PRO A 488 -19.46 9.85 0.84
N ILE A 489 -19.73 8.88 1.72
CA ILE A 489 -21.09 8.39 1.94
C ILE A 489 -21.94 9.45 2.68
N THR A 490 -23.17 9.65 2.25
CA THR A 490 -24.13 10.58 2.86
C THR A 490 -25.40 9.87 3.30
N ARG A 491 -26.28 10.58 4.03
CA ARG A 491 -27.58 10.06 4.45
C ARG A 491 -28.49 9.69 3.28
N ALA A 492 -28.37 10.39 2.16
CA ALA A 492 -29.05 10.03 0.92
C ALA A 492 -28.66 8.65 0.37
N ASN A 493 -27.40 8.23 0.58
CA ASN A 493 -26.95 6.90 0.15
C ASN A 493 -27.54 5.79 1.02
N VAL A 494 -27.72 6.06 2.30
CA VAL A 494 -28.17 5.11 3.33
C VAL A 494 -29.41 5.62 4.06
N PRO A 495 -30.57 5.72 3.38
CA PRO A 495 -31.81 6.15 4.04
C PRO A 495 -32.20 5.17 5.16
N PRO A 496 -32.85 5.63 6.23
CA PRO A 496 -33.25 4.78 7.35
C PRO A 496 -34.30 3.73 6.93
N ILE A 497 -34.44 2.68 7.74
CA ILE A 497 -35.59 1.76 7.63
C ILE A 497 -36.86 2.57 7.92
N ALA A 498 -37.80 2.63 6.97
CA ALA A 498 -38.95 3.50 7.09
C ALA A 498 -40.01 2.91 8.03
N ASP A 499 -40.49 3.69 9.00
CA ASP A 499 -41.60 3.28 9.88
C ASP A 499 -42.91 3.05 9.10
N ASN A 500 -43.13 3.87 8.05
CA ASN A 500 -44.32 3.85 7.20
C ASN A 500 -43.90 3.74 5.72
N PRO A 501 -43.42 2.57 5.27
CA PRO A 501 -43.00 2.36 3.89
C PRO A 501 -44.18 2.39 2.93
N VAL A 502 -43.91 2.80 1.68
CA VAL A 502 -44.89 2.70 0.59
C VAL A 502 -45.13 1.23 0.18
N ASP A 503 -46.31 0.90 -0.32
CA ASP A 503 -46.68 -0.49 -0.68
C ASP A 503 -45.68 -1.15 -1.66
N ALA A 504 -45.07 -0.36 -2.55
CA ALA A 504 -44.12 -0.84 -3.55
C ALA A 504 -42.83 -1.43 -2.96
N VAL A 505 -42.47 -1.13 -1.71
CA VAL A 505 -41.27 -1.68 -1.05
C VAL A 505 -41.59 -2.77 -0.03
N LEU A 506 -42.87 -3.06 0.22
CA LEU A 506 -43.28 -4.03 1.24
C LEU A 506 -42.95 -5.46 0.84
N ILE A 507 -42.28 -6.18 1.74
CA ILE A 507 -42.08 -7.63 1.61
C ILE A 507 -43.31 -8.32 2.19
N THR A 508 -44.04 -9.03 1.35
CA THR A 508 -45.33 -9.64 1.71
C THR A 508 -45.29 -11.15 1.62
N THR A 509 -46.16 -11.81 2.37
CA THR A 509 -46.33 -13.27 2.35
C THR A 509 -47.78 -13.61 2.05
N GLU A 510 -47.99 -14.61 1.21
CA GLU A 510 -49.30 -15.20 0.91
C GLU A 510 -49.29 -16.70 1.22
N GLY A 511 -50.40 -17.24 1.73
CA GLY A 511 -50.50 -18.65 2.12
C GLY A 511 -50.20 -18.89 3.60
N GLY A 512 -49.67 -20.07 3.93
CA GLY A 512 -49.46 -20.53 5.31
C GLY A 512 -48.89 -21.95 5.36
N THR A 513 -49.34 -22.77 6.30
CA THR A 513 -48.81 -24.12 6.56
C THR A 513 -48.90 -25.10 5.39
N ASP A 514 -49.84 -24.91 4.46
CA ASP A 514 -50.01 -25.77 3.27
C ASP A 514 -49.14 -25.32 2.07
N GLY A 515 -48.45 -24.19 2.20
CA GLY A 515 -47.64 -23.58 1.17
C GLY A 515 -47.59 -22.06 1.36
N ILE A 516 -46.38 -21.49 1.27
CA ILE A 516 -46.16 -20.05 1.46
C ILE A 516 -45.42 -19.44 0.27
N THR A 517 -45.89 -18.28 -0.17
CA THR A 517 -45.24 -17.45 -1.17
C THR A 517 -44.73 -16.18 -0.50
N LEU A 518 -43.42 -15.95 -0.58
CA LEU A 518 -42.78 -14.69 -0.22
C LEU A 518 -42.63 -13.82 -1.47
N ASN A 519 -43.25 -12.65 -1.47
CA ASN A 519 -43.10 -11.66 -2.52
C ASN A 519 -42.10 -10.60 -2.06
N VAL A 520 -40.92 -10.59 -2.69
CA VAL A 520 -39.88 -9.58 -2.45
C VAL A 520 -39.92 -8.58 -3.60
N PRO A 521 -40.24 -7.31 -3.34
CA PRO A 521 -40.26 -6.31 -4.39
C PRO A 521 -38.91 -6.18 -5.07
N ASP A 522 -38.94 -6.16 -6.40
CA ASP A 522 -37.83 -5.65 -7.17
C ASP A 522 -38.10 -4.18 -7.42
N LEU A 523 -37.37 -3.33 -6.69
CA LEU A 523 -37.41 -1.91 -6.97
C LEU A 523 -36.64 -1.72 -8.27
N ALA A 524 -37.38 -1.71 -9.37
CA ALA A 524 -36.83 -1.23 -10.61
C ALA A 524 -36.27 0.16 -10.29
N THR A 525 -34.96 0.34 -10.43
CA THR A 525 -34.39 1.68 -10.54
C THR A 525 -35.06 2.29 -11.77
N LEU A 526 -36.18 2.99 -11.58
CA LEU A 526 -36.74 3.80 -12.64
C LEU A 526 -35.58 4.75 -13.01
N PRO A 527 -35.14 4.77 -14.27
CA PRO A 527 -33.96 5.55 -14.64
C PRO A 527 -34.20 7.02 -14.31
N LEU A 528 -33.62 7.48 -13.20
CA LEU A 528 -33.71 8.85 -12.71
C LEU A 528 -32.39 9.53 -13.05
N SER A 529 -32.40 10.44 -14.02
CA SER A 529 -31.24 11.29 -14.27
C SER A 529 -31.34 12.54 -13.42
N VAL A 530 -30.28 12.82 -12.67
CA VAL A 530 -30.17 14.01 -11.82
C VAL A 530 -29.07 14.89 -12.41
N ALA A 531 -29.35 16.18 -12.51
CA ALA A 531 -28.42 17.17 -13.00
C ALA A 531 -28.46 18.41 -12.10
N ALA A 532 -27.33 19.10 -12.01
CA ALA A 532 -27.20 20.43 -11.44
C ALA A 532 -26.59 21.36 -12.50
N ASP A 533 -26.84 22.66 -12.39
CA ASP A 533 -26.14 23.69 -13.16
C ASP A 533 -24.87 24.17 -12.42
N ASP A 534 -23.95 23.24 -12.18
CA ASP A 534 -22.71 23.47 -11.45
C ASP A 534 -21.49 23.56 -12.39
N PRO A 535 -20.34 24.08 -11.91
CA PRO A 535 -20.11 24.76 -10.62
C PRO A 535 -20.82 26.12 -10.49
N THR A 536 -21.37 26.44 -9.30
CA THR A 536 -22.07 27.72 -9.03
C THR A 536 -21.28 28.64 -8.08
N PRO A 537 -21.33 29.98 -8.25
CA PRO A 537 -20.75 30.89 -7.28
C PRO A 537 -21.51 30.86 -5.95
N LEU A 538 -20.80 30.85 -4.83
CA LEU A 538 -21.36 30.94 -3.47
C LEU A 538 -22.41 32.05 -3.37
N GLY A 539 -23.58 31.72 -2.83
CA GLY A 539 -24.71 32.65 -2.69
C GLY A 539 -25.57 32.83 -3.94
N SER A 540 -25.28 32.13 -5.04
CA SER A 540 -26.15 32.02 -6.22
C SER A 540 -27.05 30.79 -6.13
N ALA A 541 -28.21 30.84 -6.77
CA ALA A 541 -29.11 29.69 -6.86
C ALA A 541 -28.51 28.61 -7.78
N THR A 542 -28.50 27.37 -7.30
CA THR A 542 -28.23 26.14 -8.07
C THR A 542 -29.57 25.51 -8.44
N ASN A 543 -29.81 25.30 -9.72
CA ASN A 543 -30.92 24.58 -10.30
C ASN A 543 -30.63 23.07 -10.35
N LEU A 544 -31.39 22.32 -9.56
CA LEU A 544 -31.38 20.87 -9.52
C LEU A 544 -32.53 20.33 -10.36
N THR A 545 -32.26 19.34 -11.20
CA THR A 545 -33.26 18.69 -12.05
C THR A 545 -33.18 17.18 -11.93
N ALA A 546 -34.28 16.54 -11.55
CA ALA A 546 -34.49 15.10 -11.50
C ALA A 546 -35.51 14.72 -12.57
N THR A 547 -35.11 13.88 -13.53
CA THR A 547 -35.96 13.43 -14.64
C THR A 547 -36.16 11.92 -14.58
N LEU A 548 -37.40 11.51 -14.33
CA LEU A 548 -37.83 10.13 -14.49
C LEU A 548 -37.92 9.81 -15.99
N ASN A 549 -37.08 8.90 -16.48
CA ASN A 549 -37.09 8.47 -17.88
C ASN A 549 -38.15 7.37 -18.13
N VAL A 550 -39.33 7.55 -17.53
CA VAL A 550 -40.51 6.69 -17.63
C VAL A 550 -41.78 7.54 -17.55
N ASP A 551 -42.83 7.18 -18.29
CA ASP A 551 -44.12 7.87 -18.22
C ASP A 551 -44.84 7.49 -16.91
N VAL A 552 -44.80 8.38 -15.92
CA VAL A 552 -45.57 8.27 -14.67
C VAL A 552 -46.61 9.39 -14.58
N THR A 553 -47.80 9.07 -14.06
CA THR A 553 -48.89 10.06 -13.94
C THR A 553 -48.67 11.04 -12.79
N TYR A 554 -47.96 10.61 -11.74
CA TYR A 554 -47.61 11.43 -10.59
C TYR A 554 -46.31 10.93 -9.95
N ALA A 555 -45.45 11.86 -9.57
CA ALA A 555 -44.25 11.61 -8.77
C ALA A 555 -44.13 12.71 -7.71
N SER A 556 -43.71 12.34 -6.49
CA SER A 556 -43.22 13.29 -5.48
C SER A 556 -41.72 13.08 -5.29
N TYR A 557 -40.97 14.13 -4.99
CA TYR A 557 -39.52 14.11 -4.89
C TYR A 557 -39.10 14.49 -3.46
N THR A 558 -38.21 13.70 -2.87
CA THR A 558 -37.52 14.06 -1.63
C THR A 558 -36.06 14.34 -1.96
N TRP A 559 -35.61 15.55 -1.72
CA TRP A 559 -34.26 16.02 -1.99
C TRP A 559 -33.44 16.11 -0.70
N ASP A 560 -32.30 15.46 -0.66
CA ASP A 560 -31.24 15.67 0.34
C ASP A 560 -30.15 16.50 -0.31
N LEU A 561 -29.91 17.72 0.20
CA LEU A 561 -29.01 18.67 -0.47
C LEU A 561 -27.55 18.53 -0.05
N GLY A 562 -27.23 17.54 0.80
CA GLY A 562 -25.86 17.26 1.22
C GLY A 562 -25.29 18.25 2.24
N ASP A 563 -26.01 19.31 2.61
CA ASP A 563 -25.65 20.25 3.69
C ASP A 563 -26.44 20.03 4.99
N GLY A 564 -27.19 18.92 5.05
CA GLY A 564 -28.09 18.57 6.16
C GLY A 564 -29.54 19.02 5.97
N THR A 565 -29.83 19.76 4.91
CA THR A 565 -31.20 20.14 4.54
C THR A 565 -31.88 19.03 3.74
N ILE A 566 -33.06 18.61 4.20
CA ILE A 566 -33.95 17.68 3.48
C ILE A 566 -35.23 18.42 3.09
N ILE A 567 -35.60 18.33 1.82
CA ILE A 567 -36.85 18.87 1.28
C ILE A 567 -37.71 17.71 0.82
N GLU A 568 -38.81 17.45 1.51
CA GLU A 568 -39.68 16.30 1.27
C GLU A 568 -40.93 16.68 0.47
N ASN A 569 -41.49 15.70 -0.26
CA ASN A 569 -42.79 15.81 -0.93
C ASN A 569 -42.89 16.91 -2.00
N GLU A 570 -41.79 17.22 -2.69
CA GLU A 570 -41.79 18.17 -3.79
C GLU A 570 -42.55 17.59 -5.00
N PRO A 571 -43.56 18.31 -5.54
CA PRO A 571 -44.37 17.78 -6.65
C PRO A 571 -43.67 17.89 -8.02
N ALA A 572 -42.57 18.64 -8.10
CA ALA A 572 -41.81 18.84 -9.33
C ALA A 572 -40.41 18.25 -9.19
N GLY A 573 -39.90 17.65 -10.26
CA GLY A 573 -38.51 17.18 -10.36
C GLY A 573 -37.51 18.32 -10.54
N THR A 574 -37.83 19.54 -10.14
CA THR A 574 -36.96 20.71 -10.26
C THR A 574 -36.93 21.47 -8.95
N LEU A 575 -35.75 21.84 -8.48
CA LEU A 575 -35.55 22.54 -7.21
C LEU A 575 -34.46 23.61 -7.37
N GLU A 576 -34.72 24.83 -6.91
CA GLU A 576 -33.71 25.87 -6.77
C GLU A 576 -33.21 25.92 -5.33
N TYR A 577 -31.90 25.84 -5.11
CA TYR A 577 -31.28 25.90 -3.78
C TYR A 577 -30.03 26.79 -3.75
N THR A 578 -29.80 27.50 -2.64
CA THR A 578 -28.62 28.37 -2.46
C THR A 578 -27.82 27.89 -1.26
N TYR A 579 -26.59 27.43 -1.50
CA TYR A 579 -25.68 26.99 -0.45
C TYR A 579 -25.08 28.16 0.33
N ALA A 580 -24.97 28.00 1.66
CA ALA A 580 -24.48 29.04 2.56
C ALA A 580 -22.95 29.05 2.74
N ALA A 581 -22.26 27.99 2.29
CA ALA A 581 -20.81 27.85 2.36
C ALA A 581 -20.27 27.29 1.04
N PRO A 582 -19.00 27.58 0.69
CA PRO A 582 -18.35 26.93 -0.44
C PRO A 582 -18.06 25.47 -0.08
N GLY A 583 -18.13 24.58 -1.06
CA GLY A 583 -17.95 23.16 -0.84
C GLY A 583 -18.44 22.29 -1.98
N VAL A 584 -18.19 21.01 -1.84
CA VAL A 584 -18.70 19.96 -2.74
C VAL A 584 -19.82 19.24 -2.01
N TYR A 585 -21.03 19.31 -2.55
CA TYR A 585 -22.23 18.74 -1.96
C TYR A 585 -22.72 17.57 -2.81
N THR A 586 -23.06 16.45 -2.17
CA THR A 586 -23.73 15.33 -2.85
C THR A 586 -25.22 15.46 -2.64
N VAL A 587 -25.92 15.87 -3.69
CA VAL A 587 -27.38 15.98 -3.70
C VAL A 587 -27.98 14.63 -4.05
N GLY A 588 -28.81 14.08 -3.16
CA GLY A 588 -29.62 12.91 -3.42
C GLY A 588 -31.07 13.27 -3.68
N VAL A 589 -31.73 12.52 -4.55
CA VAL A 589 -33.16 12.65 -4.79
C VAL A 589 -33.83 11.29 -4.87
N THR A 590 -34.92 11.16 -4.13
CA THR A 590 -35.84 10.02 -4.18
C THR A 590 -37.13 10.47 -4.86
N ALA A 591 -37.42 9.93 -6.04
CA ALA A 591 -38.71 10.12 -6.70
C ALA A 591 -39.66 8.97 -6.30
N THR A 592 -40.79 9.32 -5.69
CA THR A 592 -41.84 8.40 -5.28
C THR A 592 -43.00 8.44 -6.26
N THR A 593 -43.34 7.28 -6.82
CA THR A 593 -44.43 7.11 -7.79
C THR A 593 -45.39 6.03 -7.31
N SER A 594 -46.60 5.99 -7.89
CA SER A 594 -47.56 4.89 -7.62
C SER A 594 -47.05 3.52 -8.09
N SER A 595 -46.04 3.50 -8.97
CA SER A 595 -45.42 2.32 -9.55
C SER A 595 -44.09 1.92 -8.89
N GLY A 596 -43.62 2.68 -7.90
CA GLY A 596 -42.34 2.43 -7.23
C GLY A 596 -41.56 3.69 -6.88
N LEU A 597 -40.35 3.47 -6.33
CA LEU A 597 -39.38 4.52 -6.02
C LEU A 597 -38.28 4.56 -7.09
N ALA A 598 -37.71 5.74 -7.31
CA ALA A 598 -36.53 5.96 -8.12
C ALA A 598 -35.52 6.77 -7.32
N PHE A 599 -34.24 6.50 -7.52
CA PHE A 599 -33.17 7.16 -6.79
C PHE A 599 -32.15 7.70 -7.77
N GLY A 600 -31.57 8.82 -7.42
CA GLY A 600 -30.51 9.44 -8.19
C GLY A 600 -29.75 10.40 -7.31
N SER A 601 -28.53 10.67 -7.71
CA SER A 601 -27.71 11.68 -7.05
C SER A 601 -26.91 12.46 -8.09
N THR A 602 -26.51 13.66 -7.71
CA THR A 602 -25.54 14.47 -8.45
C THR A 602 -24.61 15.14 -7.45
N VAL A 603 -23.41 15.48 -7.90
CA VAL A 603 -22.53 16.37 -7.14
C VAL A 603 -22.84 17.81 -7.54
N VAL A 604 -22.70 18.73 -6.59
CA VAL A 604 -22.77 20.17 -6.79
C VAL A 604 -21.50 20.79 -6.23
N GLU A 605 -20.72 21.44 -7.08
CA GLU A 605 -19.57 22.24 -6.66
C GLU A 605 -19.96 23.71 -6.49
N VAL A 606 -19.73 24.26 -5.28
CA VAL A 606 -19.99 25.67 -4.95
C VAL A 606 -18.67 26.35 -4.62
N ASP A 607 -18.25 27.27 -5.49
CA ASP A 607 -16.99 28.00 -5.35
C ASP A 607 -17.20 29.44 -4.87
N GLU A 608 -16.34 29.90 -3.97
CA GLU A 608 -16.24 31.31 -3.63
C GLU A 608 -15.47 32.07 -4.71
N VAL A 609 -15.92 33.29 -5.02
CA VAL A 609 -15.30 34.16 -6.03
C VAL A 609 -13.88 34.54 -5.62
N LEU A 610 -12.93 34.40 -6.55
CA LEU A 610 -11.55 34.82 -6.33
C LEU A 610 -11.45 36.35 -6.23
N THR A 611 -10.87 36.87 -5.13
CA THR A 611 -10.53 38.29 -4.99
C THR A 611 -9.15 38.49 -4.34
N GLY A 612 -8.54 39.66 -4.59
CA GLY A 612 -7.35 40.09 -3.86
C GLY A 612 -6.09 39.24 -4.03
N LEU A 613 -5.84 38.64 -5.20
CA LEU A 613 -4.61 37.89 -5.45
C LEU A 613 -3.38 38.80 -5.33
N THR A 614 -2.45 38.44 -4.44
CA THR A 614 -1.15 39.10 -4.27
C THR A 614 -0.02 38.09 -4.45
N ALA A 615 1.16 38.59 -4.85
CA ALA A 615 2.36 37.81 -5.09
C ALA A 615 3.56 38.42 -4.35
N GLU A 616 4.29 37.60 -3.60
CA GLU A 616 5.47 38.01 -2.85
C GLU A 616 6.64 37.06 -3.13
N ASN A 617 7.86 37.53 -2.85
CA ASN A 617 9.08 36.74 -2.98
C ASN A 617 10.12 37.09 -1.91
N SER A 618 11.07 36.19 -1.67
CA SER A 618 12.12 36.33 -0.66
C SER A 618 13.39 37.07 -1.12
N GLY A 619 13.35 37.74 -2.28
CA GLY A 619 14.51 38.42 -2.86
C GLY A 619 14.90 39.72 -2.13
N PRO A 620 16.13 40.24 -2.38
CA PRO A 620 17.12 39.75 -3.34
C PRO A 620 17.81 38.44 -2.90
N THR A 621 18.19 37.59 -3.86
CA THR A 621 18.88 36.30 -3.62
C THR A 621 20.21 36.23 -4.37
N SER A 622 21.18 35.48 -3.86
CA SER A 622 22.45 35.25 -4.56
C SER A 622 22.28 34.21 -5.69
N LEU A 623 23.07 34.35 -6.76
CA LEU A 623 23.12 33.42 -7.88
C LEU A 623 23.34 31.99 -7.37
N GLY A 624 22.51 31.06 -7.84
CA GLY A 624 22.51 29.66 -7.40
C GLY A 624 21.71 29.37 -6.12
N SER A 625 21.17 30.38 -5.44
CA SER A 625 20.25 30.20 -4.31
C SER A 625 18.78 30.22 -4.76
N ALA A 626 17.94 29.41 -4.12
CA ALA A 626 16.50 29.37 -4.41
C ALA A 626 15.78 30.62 -3.87
N THR A 627 14.97 31.25 -4.72
CA THR A 627 14.01 32.29 -4.31
C THR A 627 12.68 31.62 -3.95
N ALA A 628 12.16 31.90 -2.75
CA ALA A 628 10.83 31.46 -2.34
C ALA A 628 9.76 32.45 -2.81
N PHE A 629 8.63 31.93 -3.30
CA PHE A 629 7.48 32.71 -3.73
C PHE A 629 6.26 32.34 -2.91
N SER A 630 5.34 33.30 -2.73
CA SER A 630 4.06 33.05 -2.10
C SER A 630 2.95 33.83 -2.79
N ALA A 631 1.82 33.17 -3.02
CA ALA A 631 0.59 33.78 -3.50
C ALA A 631 -0.49 33.68 -2.43
N THR A 632 -1.19 34.78 -2.18
CA THR A 632 -2.31 34.83 -1.24
C THR A 632 -3.54 35.43 -1.92
N LEU A 633 -4.72 34.93 -1.54
CA LEU A 633 -6.02 35.44 -1.97
C LEU A 633 -6.73 36.08 -0.78
N GLU A 634 -7.53 37.13 -1.03
CA GLU A 634 -8.41 37.72 -0.02
C GLU A 634 -9.66 36.86 0.18
N THR A 635 -10.26 36.38 -0.91
CA THR A 635 -11.35 35.38 -0.92
C THR A 635 -11.18 34.41 -2.08
N GLY A 636 -11.76 33.21 -1.96
CA GLY A 636 -11.73 32.21 -3.02
C GLY A 636 -11.53 30.78 -2.50
N SER A 637 -12.27 29.83 -3.06
CA SER A 637 -12.11 28.39 -2.80
C SER A 637 -11.62 27.65 -4.05
N ASN A 638 -11.03 26.47 -3.85
CA ASN A 638 -10.59 25.56 -4.92
C ASN A 638 -9.70 26.23 -6.00
N ALA A 639 -8.88 27.21 -5.60
CA ALA A 639 -8.01 27.93 -6.51
C ALA A 639 -6.76 27.10 -6.87
N THR A 640 -6.49 27.00 -8.16
CA THR A 640 -5.24 26.47 -8.73
C THR A 640 -4.28 27.61 -9.05
N PHE A 641 -2.99 27.44 -8.77
CA PHE A 641 -1.97 28.49 -8.96
C PHE A 641 -0.89 28.01 -9.93
N VAL A 642 -0.55 28.87 -10.90
CA VAL A 642 0.54 28.65 -11.86
C VAL A 642 1.44 29.87 -11.88
N TRP A 643 2.74 29.66 -11.71
CA TRP A 643 3.78 30.68 -11.74
C TRP A 643 4.58 30.66 -13.04
N SER A 644 4.95 31.84 -13.51
CA SER A 644 5.91 32.08 -14.60
C SER A 644 6.97 33.04 -14.06
N PHE A 645 8.25 32.64 -14.08
CA PHE A 645 9.31 33.36 -13.36
C PHE A 645 10.01 34.47 -14.17
N GLY A 646 9.60 34.67 -15.42
CA GLY A 646 10.09 35.75 -16.29
C GLY A 646 11.35 35.42 -17.12
N ASP A 647 11.98 34.27 -16.87
CA ASP A 647 13.14 33.73 -17.61
C ASP A 647 12.78 32.51 -18.48
N GLY A 648 11.50 32.12 -18.50
CA GLY A 648 10.99 30.93 -19.19
C GLY A 648 10.64 29.77 -18.25
N GLY A 649 11.04 29.82 -16.97
CA GLY A 649 10.67 28.82 -15.97
C GLY A 649 9.22 28.95 -15.48
N THR A 650 8.63 27.83 -15.06
CA THR A 650 7.28 27.77 -14.49
C THR A 650 7.21 26.83 -13.27
N ALA A 651 6.21 27.04 -12.43
CA ALA A 651 5.88 26.14 -11.31
C ALA A 651 4.38 26.13 -11.02
N THR A 652 3.92 25.16 -10.24
CA THR A 652 2.53 25.06 -9.78
C THR A 652 2.46 25.15 -8.25
N GLY A 653 1.29 25.55 -7.75
CA GLY A 653 1.02 25.70 -6.32
C GLY A 653 1.22 27.13 -5.80
N PRO A 654 0.69 27.42 -4.60
CA PRO A 654 0.70 28.78 -4.05
C PRO A 654 2.08 29.22 -3.54
N ASN A 655 2.95 28.29 -3.14
CA ASN A 655 4.24 28.59 -2.50
C ASN A 655 5.44 27.83 -3.12
N PRO A 656 5.78 28.03 -4.40
CA PRO A 656 6.93 27.35 -5.01
C PRO A 656 8.26 28.03 -4.67
N THR A 657 9.36 27.32 -4.91
CA THR A 657 10.73 27.87 -4.92
C THR A 657 11.33 27.77 -6.32
N TYR A 658 12.13 28.76 -6.73
CA TYR A 658 12.79 28.77 -8.05
C TYR A 658 14.17 29.42 -8.01
N THR A 659 15.14 28.83 -8.70
CA THR A 659 16.54 29.29 -8.76
C THR A 659 16.84 29.85 -10.15
N TYR A 660 17.31 31.09 -10.21
CA TYR A 660 17.66 31.75 -11.47
C TYR A 660 19.09 31.43 -11.89
N ALA A 661 19.27 31.15 -13.18
CA ALA A 661 20.58 30.77 -13.75
C ALA A 661 21.52 31.95 -14.01
N ASN A 662 21.01 33.20 -14.01
CA ASN A 662 21.81 34.40 -14.23
C ASN A 662 21.46 35.47 -13.21
N THR A 663 22.42 36.36 -12.91
CA THR A 663 22.15 37.57 -12.15
C THR A 663 21.28 38.52 -12.96
N GLY A 664 20.35 39.22 -12.32
CA GLY A 664 19.44 40.13 -13.02
C GLY A 664 18.20 40.49 -12.23
N THR A 665 17.26 41.18 -12.87
CA THR A 665 15.93 41.47 -12.32
C THR A 665 14.88 40.77 -13.17
N TYR A 666 14.01 40.00 -12.53
CA TYR A 666 12.97 39.19 -13.17
C TYR A 666 11.58 39.60 -12.66
N THR A 667 10.57 39.51 -13.52
CA THR A 667 9.16 39.67 -13.10
C THR A 667 8.51 38.30 -13.06
N ALA A 668 8.18 37.83 -11.87
CA ALA A 668 7.44 36.59 -11.68
C ALA A 668 5.93 36.87 -11.62
N THR A 669 5.14 36.15 -12.42
CA THR A 669 3.69 36.28 -12.52
C THR A 669 3.01 35.02 -12.01
N VAL A 670 2.05 35.14 -11.10
CA VAL A 670 1.17 34.05 -10.66
C VAL A 670 -0.23 34.21 -11.26
N THR A 671 -0.80 33.11 -11.74
CA THR A 671 -2.19 33.02 -12.20
C THR A 671 -2.96 32.10 -11.26
N ALA A 672 -4.00 32.62 -10.58
CA ALA A 672 -4.92 31.84 -9.77
C ALA A 672 -6.24 31.61 -10.53
N ARG A 673 -6.76 30.38 -10.56
CA ARG A 673 -8.00 30.01 -11.28
C ARG A 673 -8.87 29.04 -10.49
N ASN A 674 -10.18 29.27 -10.48
CA ASN A 674 -11.22 28.32 -10.08
C ASN A 674 -12.39 28.37 -11.09
N ALA A 675 -13.54 27.78 -10.75
CA ALA A 675 -14.71 27.81 -11.63
C ALA A 675 -15.32 29.20 -11.84
N THR A 676 -15.16 30.10 -10.87
CA THR A 676 -15.75 31.45 -10.88
C THR A 676 -14.96 32.44 -11.73
N GLY A 677 -13.66 32.19 -11.95
CA GLY A 677 -12.82 33.11 -12.72
C GLY A 677 -11.32 32.86 -12.60
N THR A 678 -10.55 33.85 -13.05
CA THR A 678 -9.08 33.83 -13.06
C THR A 678 -8.54 35.20 -12.67
N LEU A 679 -7.53 35.22 -11.81
CA LEU A 679 -6.78 36.40 -11.39
C LEU A 679 -5.29 36.23 -11.69
N THR A 680 -4.59 37.34 -11.89
CA THR A 680 -3.13 37.36 -12.08
C THR A 680 -2.49 38.42 -11.19
N ALA A 681 -1.34 38.12 -10.60
CA ALA A 681 -0.52 39.05 -9.82
C ALA A 681 0.96 38.90 -10.19
N GLU A 682 1.76 39.94 -9.94
CA GLU A 682 3.18 39.98 -10.29
C GLU A 682 4.05 40.42 -9.11
N THR A 683 5.29 39.93 -9.08
CA THR A 683 6.32 40.34 -8.12
C THR A 683 7.68 40.42 -8.81
N VAL A 684 8.55 41.33 -8.35
CA VAL A 684 9.87 41.56 -8.96
C VAL A 684 10.95 40.91 -8.09
N VAL A 685 11.81 40.12 -8.70
CA VAL A 685 12.91 39.39 -8.06
C VAL A 685 14.25 39.95 -8.54
N THR A 686 15.19 40.16 -7.63
CA THR A 686 16.55 40.58 -7.94
C THR A 686 17.54 39.48 -7.55
N VAL A 687 18.40 39.07 -8.48
CA VAL A 687 19.41 38.02 -8.31
C VAL A 687 20.79 38.63 -8.44
N GLU A 688 21.60 38.51 -7.39
CA GLU A 688 22.92 39.15 -7.25
C GLU A 688 24.06 38.12 -7.32
N ASP A 689 25.29 38.57 -7.51
CA ASP A 689 26.46 37.68 -7.51
C ASP A 689 26.65 36.96 -6.16
N ALA A 690 27.20 35.75 -6.20
CA ALA A 690 27.55 35.00 -5.01
C ALA A 690 28.81 35.58 -4.35
N PRO A 691 28.83 35.77 -3.01
CA PRO A 691 29.99 36.31 -2.32
C PRO A 691 31.19 35.35 -2.40
N ILE A 692 32.38 35.94 -2.48
CA ILE A 692 33.65 35.18 -2.47
C ILE A 692 33.93 34.70 -1.05
N VAL A 693 34.06 33.39 -0.84
CA VAL A 693 34.39 32.77 0.44
C VAL A 693 35.51 31.75 0.25
N GLY A 694 36.33 31.57 1.28
CA GLY A 694 37.29 30.46 1.35
C GLY A 694 38.49 30.59 0.41
N LEU A 695 38.92 31.83 0.11
CA LEU A 695 40.14 32.05 -0.66
C LEU A 695 41.34 31.41 0.08
N THR A 696 41.93 30.39 -0.53
CA THR A 696 43.21 29.81 -0.11
C THR A 696 44.23 29.94 -1.23
N ALA A 697 45.51 29.89 -0.86
CA ALA A 697 46.62 29.99 -1.79
C ALA A 697 47.67 28.94 -1.45
N GLU A 698 48.13 28.21 -2.45
CA GLU A 698 49.15 27.17 -2.39
C GLU A 698 50.28 27.48 -3.37
N ASN A 699 51.42 26.81 -3.19
CA ASN A 699 52.53 26.89 -4.12
C ASN A 699 53.30 25.58 -4.18
N SER A 700 54.06 25.39 -5.27
CA SER A 700 54.83 24.16 -5.50
C SER A 700 56.19 24.09 -4.77
N SER A 701 56.48 24.99 -3.84
CA SER A 701 57.79 25.04 -3.15
C SER A 701 57.95 23.91 -2.10
N PRO A 702 59.20 23.51 -1.77
CA PRO A 702 60.48 24.05 -2.24
C PRO A 702 60.86 23.57 -3.65
N ASN A 703 61.23 24.50 -4.52
CA ASN A 703 61.75 24.22 -5.86
C ASN A 703 63.28 24.37 -5.92
N LEU A 704 63.91 23.65 -6.85
CA LEU A 704 65.35 23.81 -7.11
C LEU A 704 65.66 25.23 -7.60
N PHE A 705 66.80 25.78 -7.18
CA PHE A 705 67.23 27.12 -7.59
C PHE A 705 67.26 27.25 -9.13
N GLY A 706 66.59 28.29 -9.65
CA GLY A 706 66.42 28.56 -11.08
C GLY A 706 65.28 27.78 -11.76
N GLN A 707 64.48 27.03 -11.00
CA GLN A 707 63.22 26.44 -11.48
C GLN A 707 62.03 27.32 -11.11
N THR A 708 60.99 27.22 -11.93
CA THR A 708 59.72 27.89 -11.73
C THR A 708 59.01 27.45 -10.45
N THR A 709 58.35 28.41 -9.80
CA THR A 709 57.41 28.12 -8.71
C THR A 709 56.01 28.45 -9.19
N ASP A 710 55.12 27.49 -9.06
CA ASP A 710 53.72 27.64 -9.43
C ASP A 710 52.93 28.08 -8.20
N PHE A 711 52.06 29.06 -8.39
CA PHE A 711 51.14 29.55 -7.38
C PHE A 711 49.71 29.22 -7.80
N THR A 712 48.89 28.79 -6.85
CA THR A 712 47.50 28.40 -7.09
C THR A 712 46.61 29.01 -6.03
N ALA A 713 45.54 29.68 -6.44
CA ALA A 713 44.52 30.19 -5.54
C ALA A 713 43.23 29.41 -5.76
N THR A 714 42.48 29.12 -4.70
CA THR A 714 41.17 28.47 -4.80
C THR A 714 40.17 29.19 -3.91
N ILE A 715 38.89 29.20 -4.28
CA ILE A 715 37.79 29.74 -3.48
C ILE A 715 36.77 28.62 -3.23
N SER A 716 36.05 28.66 -2.10
CA SER A 716 34.97 27.71 -1.82
C SER A 716 33.65 28.13 -2.46
N THR A 717 33.37 29.45 -2.54
CA THR A 717 32.21 30.02 -3.25
C THR A 717 32.56 31.37 -3.85
N GLY A 718 31.84 31.81 -4.88
CA GLY A 718 31.94 33.14 -5.48
C GLY A 718 31.67 33.11 -6.99
N SER A 719 31.02 34.14 -7.53
CA SER A 719 30.85 34.32 -8.98
C SER A 719 31.63 35.56 -9.47
N ASN A 720 32.08 35.53 -10.74
CA ASN A 720 32.77 36.65 -11.40
C ASN A 720 34.06 37.14 -10.67
N VAL A 721 34.98 36.22 -10.35
CA VAL A 721 36.17 36.49 -9.53
C VAL A 721 37.41 36.80 -10.37
N THR A 722 38.21 37.78 -9.93
CA THR A 722 39.51 38.14 -10.54
C THR A 722 40.64 37.91 -9.54
N TYR A 723 41.77 37.33 -9.99
CA TYR A 723 42.93 37.04 -9.15
C TYR A 723 44.12 37.97 -9.46
N THR A 724 44.83 38.38 -8.41
CA THR A 724 46.07 39.16 -8.51
C THR A 724 47.08 38.66 -7.47
N TRP A 725 48.30 38.35 -7.89
CA TRP A 725 49.36 37.88 -7.00
C TRP A 725 50.42 38.96 -6.76
N ASP A 726 50.78 39.18 -5.49
CA ASP A 726 51.96 39.94 -5.07
C ASP A 726 52.98 38.93 -4.50
N PHE A 727 54.12 38.79 -5.18
CA PHE A 727 55.13 37.78 -4.83
C PHE A 727 56.13 38.28 -3.77
N GLY A 728 56.04 39.55 -3.34
CA GLY A 728 56.89 40.14 -2.30
C GLY A 728 58.32 40.48 -2.74
N ASP A 729 58.67 40.31 -4.02
CA ASP A 729 59.98 40.61 -4.62
C ASP A 729 60.00 41.96 -5.38
N GLY A 730 58.87 42.67 -5.39
CA GLY A 730 58.66 43.91 -6.13
C GLY A 730 57.99 43.71 -7.51
N ASN A 731 57.66 42.48 -7.88
CA ASN A 731 56.86 42.12 -9.06
C ASN A 731 55.48 41.59 -8.63
N ASN A 732 54.45 41.91 -9.42
CA ASN A 732 53.10 41.38 -9.26
C ASN A 732 52.69 40.66 -10.55
N SER A 733 51.80 39.66 -10.45
CA SER A 733 51.18 39.09 -11.65
C SER A 733 50.29 40.15 -12.33
N PRO A 734 50.13 40.12 -13.66
CA PRO A 734 48.97 40.75 -14.28
C PRO A 734 47.69 40.15 -13.70
N ALA A 735 46.61 40.92 -13.70
CA ALA A 735 45.30 40.39 -13.31
C ALA A 735 44.85 39.40 -14.39
N THR A 736 44.88 38.11 -14.06
CA THR A 736 44.46 37.04 -14.97
C THR A 736 43.11 36.47 -14.54
N THR A 737 42.37 35.97 -15.52
CA THR A 737 41.15 35.18 -15.28
C THR A 737 41.44 33.75 -15.72
N GLY A 738 41.29 32.80 -14.80
CA GLY A 738 41.44 31.37 -15.08
C GLY A 738 40.18 30.83 -15.77
N TYR A 739 40.38 29.92 -16.72
CA TYR A 739 39.30 29.16 -17.35
C TYR A 739 39.70 27.68 -17.47
N GLN A 740 38.73 26.79 -17.56
CA GLN A 740 38.98 25.38 -17.87
C GLN A 740 37.90 24.76 -18.75
N ALA A 741 38.22 23.61 -19.35
CA ALA A 741 37.30 22.74 -20.06
C ALA A 741 37.58 21.28 -19.70
N VAL A 742 36.60 20.62 -19.08
CA VAL A 742 36.63 19.17 -18.81
C VAL A 742 36.12 18.45 -20.04
N LEU A 743 36.95 17.57 -20.61
CA LEU A 743 36.70 16.90 -21.88
C LEU A 743 36.17 15.49 -21.64
N SER A 744 35.06 15.14 -22.30
CA SER A 744 34.47 13.81 -22.30
C SER A 744 33.80 13.52 -23.64
N GLY A 745 33.67 12.24 -24.00
CA GLY A 745 32.90 11.79 -25.15
C GLY A 745 31.39 12.07 -25.02
N ASP A 746 30.86 12.09 -23.79
CA ASP A 746 29.44 12.42 -23.54
C ASP A 746 29.08 13.85 -23.95
N ASN A 747 30.08 14.73 -23.95
CA ASN A 747 29.91 16.14 -24.30
C ASN A 747 30.01 16.39 -25.82
N GLU A 748 30.35 15.37 -26.62
CA GLU A 748 30.31 15.47 -28.08
C GLU A 748 28.89 15.66 -28.60
N VAL A 749 28.75 16.24 -29.79
CA VAL A 749 27.43 16.47 -30.40
C VAL A 749 27.42 15.87 -31.82
N PRO A 750 26.85 14.67 -31.99
CA PRO A 750 26.20 13.81 -30.97
C PRO A 750 27.21 13.15 -29.99
N PRO A 751 26.77 12.70 -28.79
CA PRO A 751 27.64 12.06 -27.80
C PRO A 751 28.33 10.80 -28.33
N ILE A 752 29.56 10.58 -27.88
CA ILE A 752 30.41 9.46 -28.28
C ILE A 752 30.72 8.61 -27.05
N THR A 753 30.45 7.31 -27.13
CA THR A 753 30.85 6.35 -26.10
C THR A 753 32.35 6.04 -26.25
N THR A 754 33.17 6.63 -25.39
CA THR A 754 34.62 6.40 -25.29
C THR A 754 35.04 6.48 -23.82
N GLU A 755 36.14 5.80 -23.46
CA GLU A 755 36.78 5.92 -22.15
C GLU A 755 37.77 7.10 -22.10
N ALA A 756 37.96 7.79 -23.23
CA ALA A 756 38.79 8.98 -23.34
C ALA A 756 38.24 10.13 -22.49
N SER A 757 39.14 10.83 -21.82
CA SER A 757 38.81 12.05 -21.06
C SER A 757 39.96 13.04 -21.11
N GLY A 758 39.73 14.26 -20.66
CA GLY A 758 40.81 15.25 -20.59
C GLY A 758 40.44 16.50 -19.81
N LEU A 759 41.44 17.34 -19.58
CA LEU A 759 41.30 18.65 -18.98
C LEU A 759 42.18 19.64 -19.73
N THR A 760 41.56 20.73 -20.17
CA THR A 760 42.29 21.90 -20.68
C THR A 760 42.13 23.05 -19.72
N THR A 761 43.25 23.68 -19.32
CA THR A 761 43.24 24.90 -18.49
C THR A 761 43.76 26.08 -19.28
N PHE A 762 43.25 27.27 -18.98
CA PHE A 762 43.63 28.53 -19.62
C PHE A 762 43.85 29.64 -18.59
N ASP A 763 44.86 30.47 -18.83
CA ASP A 763 45.07 31.74 -18.13
C ASP A 763 45.00 32.88 -19.15
N TYR A 764 44.01 33.77 -18.99
CA TYR A 764 43.79 34.90 -19.90
C TYR A 764 44.33 36.20 -19.32
N ASP A 765 45.23 36.87 -20.05
CA ASP A 765 45.67 38.24 -19.77
C ASP A 765 44.84 39.24 -20.61
N PRO A 766 43.94 40.02 -19.98
CA PRO A 766 43.10 40.98 -20.69
C PRO A 766 43.88 42.18 -21.26
N ALA A 767 45.10 42.47 -20.78
CA ALA A 767 45.91 43.58 -21.24
C ALA A 767 46.65 43.27 -22.55
N THR A 768 47.17 42.05 -22.68
CA THR A 768 47.88 41.61 -23.90
C THR A 768 46.98 40.81 -24.85
N ARG A 769 45.84 40.30 -24.36
CA ARG A 769 44.94 39.32 -25.00
C ARG A 769 45.62 37.98 -25.27
N GLU A 770 46.65 37.66 -24.51
CA GLU A 770 47.29 36.36 -24.55
C GLU A 770 46.51 35.36 -23.70
N LEU A 771 46.28 34.18 -24.27
CA LEU A 771 45.65 33.05 -23.64
C LEU A 771 46.70 31.92 -23.59
N SER A 772 47.22 31.66 -22.40
CA SER A 772 48.12 30.53 -22.16
C SER A 772 47.28 29.30 -21.85
N TYR A 773 47.65 28.14 -22.39
CA TYR A 773 46.88 26.90 -22.24
C TYR A 773 47.76 25.68 -21.96
N VAL A 774 47.17 24.70 -21.29
CA VAL A 774 47.72 23.35 -21.11
C VAL A 774 46.62 22.34 -21.41
N ILE A 775 46.89 21.36 -22.26
CA ILE A 775 45.98 20.26 -22.57
C ILE A 775 46.53 18.95 -22.01
N ASN A 776 45.72 18.28 -21.19
CA ASN A 776 45.94 16.92 -20.70
C ASN A 776 44.82 16.01 -21.21
N VAL A 777 45.18 14.82 -21.68
CA VAL A 777 44.22 13.81 -22.12
C VAL A 777 44.61 12.43 -21.61
N GLU A 778 43.62 11.60 -21.33
CA GLU A 778 43.73 10.24 -20.85
C GLU A 778 42.91 9.29 -21.74
N ASN A 779 43.38 8.05 -21.90
CA ASN A 779 42.73 6.99 -22.70
C ASN A 779 42.37 7.38 -24.15
N ILE A 780 43.15 8.27 -24.76
CA ILE A 780 43.04 8.65 -26.17
C ILE A 780 44.37 8.42 -26.88
N ASP A 781 44.32 7.65 -27.97
CA ASP A 781 45.48 7.32 -28.79
C ASP A 781 45.38 7.98 -30.18
N ASN A 782 46.51 8.20 -30.83
CA ASN A 782 46.60 8.74 -32.20
C ASN A 782 45.87 10.08 -32.39
N VAL A 783 46.02 11.03 -31.44
CA VAL A 783 45.47 12.38 -31.58
C VAL A 783 45.97 13.06 -32.86
N VAL A 784 45.05 13.55 -33.68
CA VAL A 784 45.33 14.20 -34.97
C VAL A 784 45.13 15.71 -34.96
N ALA A 785 44.36 16.28 -34.02
CA ALA A 785 44.22 17.72 -33.83
C ALA A 785 43.54 18.08 -32.50
N ALA A 786 43.75 19.31 -32.00
CA ALA A 786 42.93 19.91 -30.95
C ALA A 786 42.64 21.39 -31.24
N HIS A 787 41.41 21.82 -30.97
CA HIS A 787 40.90 23.13 -31.38
C HIS A 787 40.06 23.83 -30.30
N ILE A 788 40.00 25.17 -30.38
CA ILE A 788 38.94 25.98 -29.77
C ILE A 788 37.87 26.27 -30.83
N HIS A 789 36.62 26.02 -30.49
CA HIS A 789 35.45 26.32 -31.31
C HIS A 789 34.57 27.42 -30.69
N ARG A 790 33.75 28.06 -31.53
CA ARG A 790 32.71 29.01 -31.09
C ARG A 790 31.33 28.36 -31.14
N GLY A 791 30.77 28.03 -29.97
CA GLY A 791 29.44 27.46 -29.82
C GLY A 791 29.09 27.24 -28.35
N PHE A 792 27.81 27.41 -28.02
CA PHE A 792 27.27 27.07 -26.69
C PHE A 792 27.20 25.55 -26.49
N ALA A 793 27.03 25.13 -25.24
CA ALA A 793 26.83 23.73 -24.89
C ALA A 793 25.73 23.09 -25.77
N GLY A 794 25.98 21.88 -26.27
CA GLY A 794 25.06 21.16 -27.14
C GLY A 794 25.00 21.62 -28.60
N THR A 795 25.78 22.63 -29.02
CA THR A 795 25.82 23.10 -30.43
C THR A 795 27.23 22.96 -31.03
N ASN A 796 27.33 22.52 -32.30
CA ASN A 796 28.59 22.49 -33.04
C ASN A 796 28.94 23.85 -33.65
N GLY A 797 30.21 24.25 -33.55
CA GLY A 797 30.70 25.55 -33.97
C GLY A 797 31.89 25.48 -34.93
N PRO A 798 32.24 26.57 -35.63
CA PRO A 798 33.47 26.64 -36.41
C PRO A 798 34.72 26.65 -35.49
N VAL A 799 35.81 26.07 -35.98
CA VAL A 799 37.15 26.19 -35.37
C VAL A 799 37.61 27.65 -35.43
N ILE A 800 38.08 28.17 -34.31
CA ILE A 800 38.59 29.54 -34.19
C ILE A 800 40.11 29.54 -34.00
N TYR A 801 40.65 28.65 -33.14
CA TYR A 801 42.09 28.54 -32.90
C TYR A 801 42.54 27.08 -32.86
N TRP A 802 43.75 26.83 -33.36
CA TRP A 802 44.42 25.54 -33.27
C TRP A 802 45.27 25.50 -32.00
N LEU A 803 45.14 24.43 -31.23
CA LEU A 803 45.91 24.20 -30.01
C LEU A 803 46.94 23.07 -30.19
N PHE A 804 46.68 22.12 -31.09
CA PHE A 804 47.62 21.04 -31.40
C PHE A 804 47.53 20.60 -32.86
N ASP A 805 48.69 20.35 -33.47
CA ASP A 805 48.85 19.80 -34.83
C ASP A 805 50.08 18.86 -34.85
N PRO A 806 49.93 17.55 -35.13
CA PRO A 806 51.04 16.59 -35.16
C PRO A 806 52.19 16.96 -36.10
N SER A 807 51.91 17.74 -37.14
CA SER A 807 52.94 18.20 -38.09
C SER A 807 53.78 19.38 -37.55
N GLY A 808 53.32 20.04 -36.49
CA GLY A 808 53.93 21.23 -35.91
C GLY A 808 53.84 22.47 -36.80
N VAL A 809 53.01 22.45 -37.85
CA VAL A 809 52.92 23.53 -38.84
C VAL A 809 51.89 24.59 -38.43
N GLN A 810 50.75 24.19 -37.86
CA GLN A 810 49.66 25.12 -37.50
C GLN A 810 49.57 25.44 -36.00
N ALA A 811 50.11 24.57 -35.15
CA ALA A 811 50.15 24.70 -33.69
C ALA A 811 51.36 23.90 -33.14
N PRO A 812 51.69 23.96 -31.84
CA PRO A 812 52.74 23.14 -31.26
C PRO A 812 52.56 21.65 -31.62
N GLY A 813 53.61 21.04 -32.17
CA GLY A 813 53.61 19.62 -32.55
C GLY A 813 54.22 18.72 -31.48
N GLY A 814 54.03 17.42 -31.59
CA GLY A 814 54.45 16.43 -30.59
C GLY A 814 53.49 15.25 -30.52
N THR A 815 53.54 14.48 -29.44
CA THR A 815 52.57 13.42 -29.14
C THR A 815 51.70 13.86 -27.98
N LEU A 816 50.40 14.03 -28.23
CA LEU A 816 49.41 14.31 -27.19
C LEU A 816 48.81 12.97 -26.72
N ALA A 817 49.49 12.31 -25.78
CA ALA A 817 49.11 11.02 -25.20
C ALA A 817 49.19 11.10 -23.66
N PRO A 818 48.59 10.14 -22.92
CA PRO A 818 48.63 10.15 -21.46
C PRO A 818 50.06 10.33 -20.92
N GLY A 819 50.27 11.36 -20.10
CA GLY A 819 51.57 11.72 -19.52
C GLY A 819 52.48 12.62 -20.38
N SER A 820 52.01 13.12 -21.53
CA SER A 820 52.74 14.09 -22.37
C SER A 820 51.88 15.34 -22.67
N PRO A 821 51.68 16.23 -21.67
CA PRO A 821 50.88 17.44 -21.87
C PRO A 821 51.51 18.36 -22.91
N ILE A 822 50.65 19.09 -23.62
CA ILE A 822 51.08 20.16 -24.53
C ILE A 822 50.60 21.48 -23.96
N SER A 823 51.53 22.42 -23.86
CA SER A 823 51.25 23.80 -23.44
C SER A 823 51.67 24.78 -24.53
N GLY A 824 51.02 25.94 -24.54
CA GLY A 824 51.31 26.99 -25.49
C GLY A 824 50.62 28.29 -25.14
N THR A 825 50.89 29.33 -25.93
CA THR A 825 50.25 30.64 -25.80
C THR A 825 49.73 31.08 -27.16
N ILE A 826 48.49 31.56 -27.21
CA ILE A 826 47.88 32.16 -28.40
C ILE A 826 47.36 33.57 -28.06
N THR A 827 47.45 34.50 -29.01
CA THR A 827 46.81 35.80 -28.87
C THR A 827 45.41 35.73 -29.49
N ILE A 828 44.37 36.02 -28.72
CA ILE A 828 42.98 35.97 -29.19
C ILE A 828 42.46 37.35 -29.58
N ASP A 829 41.57 37.40 -30.58
CA ASP A 829 40.90 38.64 -30.95
C ASP A 829 39.89 39.12 -29.89
N GLU A 830 39.52 40.40 -29.97
CA GLU A 830 38.65 41.06 -29.01
C GLU A 830 37.24 40.43 -28.95
N ALA A 831 36.73 39.95 -30.08
CA ALA A 831 35.42 39.29 -30.15
C ALA A 831 35.44 37.93 -29.45
N THR A 832 36.55 37.19 -29.52
CA THR A 832 36.72 35.90 -28.86
C THR A 832 36.98 36.08 -27.37
N ALA A 833 37.77 37.09 -26.98
CA ALA A 833 37.94 37.48 -25.59
C ALA A 833 36.60 37.82 -24.90
N ALA A 834 35.71 38.53 -25.58
CA ALA A 834 34.36 38.81 -25.08
C ALA A 834 33.49 37.54 -24.97
N THR A 835 33.68 36.57 -25.88
CA THR A 835 32.91 35.31 -25.88
C THR A 835 33.43 34.31 -24.84
N LEU A 836 34.70 34.41 -24.45
CA LEU A 836 35.32 33.62 -23.39
C LEU A 836 34.62 33.85 -22.03
N GLN A 837 34.00 35.02 -21.83
CA GLN A 837 33.28 35.39 -20.60
C GLN A 837 31.81 34.94 -20.56
N THR A 838 31.28 34.32 -21.61
CA THR A 838 29.85 33.99 -21.73
C THR A 838 29.60 32.51 -22.06
N ASP A 839 30.50 31.62 -21.63
CA ASP A 839 30.50 30.16 -21.88
C ASP A 839 30.20 29.79 -23.34
N GLY A 840 30.64 30.61 -24.29
CA GLY A 840 30.33 30.48 -25.72
C GLY A 840 31.41 29.77 -26.54
N LEU A 841 32.43 29.21 -25.89
CA LEU A 841 33.58 28.55 -26.51
C LEU A 841 33.79 27.15 -25.92
N TYR A 842 34.24 26.20 -26.73
CA TYR A 842 34.57 24.84 -26.28
C TYR A 842 35.86 24.34 -26.89
N VAL A 843 36.50 23.39 -26.21
CA VAL A 843 37.65 22.64 -26.71
C VAL A 843 37.18 21.30 -27.25
N ASN A 844 37.73 20.87 -28.38
CA ASN A 844 37.50 19.54 -28.94
C ASN A 844 38.85 18.92 -29.38
N VAL A 845 39.07 17.65 -29.04
CA VAL A 845 40.25 16.87 -29.38
C VAL A 845 39.86 15.72 -30.30
N HIS A 846 40.59 15.57 -31.40
CA HIS A 846 40.31 14.62 -32.47
C HIS A 846 41.37 13.52 -32.50
N SER A 847 40.95 12.26 -32.66
CA SER A 847 41.83 11.11 -32.93
C SER A 847 41.62 10.56 -34.35
N THR A 848 42.43 9.58 -34.74
CA THR A 848 42.22 8.87 -36.00
C THR A 848 40.88 8.13 -36.05
N ASP A 849 40.41 7.65 -34.90
CA ASP A 849 39.22 6.81 -34.81
C ASP A 849 37.95 7.66 -34.74
N PHE A 850 38.09 8.89 -34.22
CA PHE A 850 37.02 9.89 -34.19
C PHE A 850 37.48 11.20 -34.84
N PRO A 851 37.55 11.24 -36.18
CA PRO A 851 38.08 12.40 -36.92
C PRO A 851 37.21 13.66 -36.79
N MET A 852 35.97 13.53 -36.32
CA MET A 852 35.06 14.66 -36.07
C MET A 852 35.14 15.21 -34.64
N GLY A 853 35.90 14.55 -33.76
CA GLY A 853 36.05 14.87 -32.33
C GLY A 853 35.82 13.60 -31.51
N GLU A 854 36.68 13.32 -30.54
CA GLU A 854 36.53 12.20 -29.60
C GLU A 854 36.08 12.67 -28.22
N VAL A 855 36.65 13.78 -27.74
CA VAL A 855 36.31 14.38 -26.45
C VAL A 855 36.17 15.90 -26.57
N ARG A 856 35.10 16.42 -25.95
CA ARG A 856 34.74 17.84 -25.95
C ARG A 856 34.50 18.36 -24.53
N GLY A 857 34.77 19.64 -24.31
CA GLY A 857 34.40 20.35 -23.07
C GLY A 857 34.16 21.84 -23.28
N GLN A 858 33.13 22.37 -22.63
CA GLN A 858 32.86 23.81 -22.64
C GLN A 858 33.92 24.55 -21.81
N ILE A 859 34.38 25.71 -22.32
CA ILE A 859 35.29 26.59 -21.57
C ILE A 859 34.44 27.46 -20.65
N PHE A 860 34.74 27.43 -19.36
CA PHE A 860 34.10 28.26 -18.33
C PHE A 860 35.15 28.81 -17.37
N ALA A 861 34.84 29.93 -16.71
CA ALA A 861 35.76 30.57 -15.78
C ALA A 861 35.96 29.71 -14.52
N THR A 862 37.21 29.58 -14.08
CA THR A 862 37.57 28.88 -12.85
C THR A 862 37.87 29.86 -11.73
N GLY A 863 37.60 29.43 -10.49
CA GLY A 863 38.13 30.08 -9.30
C GLY A 863 39.61 29.76 -9.04
N GLN A 864 40.37 29.36 -10.06
CA GLN A 864 41.75 28.89 -9.95
C GLN A 864 42.58 29.43 -11.13
N ALA A 865 43.65 30.15 -10.82
CA ALA A 865 44.61 30.70 -11.77
C ALA A 865 46.02 30.20 -11.42
N SER A 866 46.80 29.82 -12.43
CA SER A 866 48.18 29.32 -12.27
C SER A 866 49.15 30.29 -12.94
N TYR A 867 50.24 30.66 -12.24
CA TYR A 867 51.27 31.55 -12.79
C TYR A 867 52.68 30.96 -12.58
N THR A 868 53.49 30.96 -13.64
CA THR A 868 54.81 30.31 -13.71
C THR A 868 55.91 31.38 -13.91
N TYR A 869 56.84 31.53 -12.94
CA TYR A 869 57.92 32.54 -12.93
C TYR A 869 59.35 31.95 -13.01
N GLU A 870 60.18 32.29 -14.02
CA GLU A 870 61.55 31.76 -14.25
C GLU A 870 62.66 32.76 -13.82
N ASP A 871 63.64 32.32 -13.00
CA ASP A 871 64.87 33.09 -12.66
C ASP A 871 66.12 32.43 -13.29
N VAL A 872 66.90 33.16 -14.09
CA VAL A 872 67.93 32.59 -15.00
C VAL A 872 69.34 32.76 -14.43
N GLY A 873 69.89 31.70 -13.82
CA GLY A 873 71.30 31.63 -13.37
C GLY A 873 71.92 30.23 -13.47
N THR A 874 72.97 30.06 -14.28
CA THR A 874 73.60 28.79 -14.69
C THR A 874 74.72 28.29 -13.76
N TYR A 875 74.87 26.95 -13.56
CA TYR A 875 76.10 26.11 -13.72
C TYR A 875 76.04 24.71 -13.03
N THR A 876 75.88 23.67 -13.88
CA THR A 876 76.46 22.31 -14.00
C THR A 876 76.94 21.45 -12.79
N ALA A 877 76.33 20.26 -12.56
CA ALA A 877 77.03 18.96 -12.41
C ALA A 877 76.11 17.69 -12.31
N MET A 878 76.35 16.76 -13.25
CA MET A 878 76.38 15.29 -13.22
C MET A 878 75.20 14.41 -12.73
N VAL A 879 74.60 13.73 -13.72
CA VAL A 879 73.73 12.55 -13.72
C VAL A 879 74.53 11.25 -13.53
N THR A 880 73.99 10.21 -12.85
CA THR A 880 73.88 8.80 -13.35
C THR A 880 73.06 7.92 -12.38
N ALA A 881 71.88 7.49 -12.88
CA ALA A 881 71.15 6.19 -12.78
C ALA A 881 71.07 5.41 -11.43
N THR A 882 70.00 4.68 -11.06
CA THR A 882 69.17 3.78 -11.89
C THR A 882 67.88 3.36 -11.15
N ASN A 883 66.77 3.44 -11.87
CA ASN A 883 65.55 2.63 -11.98
C ASN A 883 65.01 1.75 -10.82
N ASN A 884 63.70 1.94 -10.63
CA ASN A 884 62.58 0.97 -10.60
C ASN A 884 61.79 0.76 -9.29
N VAL A 885 60.54 1.24 -9.39
CA VAL A 885 59.25 0.71 -8.91
C VAL A 885 59.06 0.54 -7.40
N SER A 886 58.11 1.30 -6.81
CA SER A 886 56.82 0.79 -6.28
C SER A 886 56.06 1.84 -5.43
N THR A 887 54.73 1.85 -5.56
CA THR A 887 53.65 2.16 -4.58
C THR A 887 53.62 3.49 -3.81
N VAL A 888 52.45 4.17 -3.85
CA VAL A 888 51.97 5.01 -2.74
C VAL A 888 50.61 4.48 -2.26
N VAL A 889 50.61 4.16 -0.97
CA VAL A 889 49.52 3.70 -0.11
C VAL A 889 48.91 4.95 0.54
N ALA A 890 47.59 5.10 0.54
CA ALA A 890 46.92 6.15 1.30
C ALA A 890 46.11 5.55 2.46
N THR A 891 46.65 5.69 3.67
CA THR A 891 45.92 5.66 4.94
C THR A 891 45.30 7.05 5.15
N THR A 892 43.97 7.15 5.36
CA THR A 892 43.22 8.18 6.14
C THR A 892 41.91 8.64 5.45
N THR A 893 40.82 8.66 6.25
CA THR A 893 39.46 9.22 6.13
C THR A 893 38.92 9.63 4.75
N VAL A 894 37.85 8.95 4.29
CA VAL A 894 37.04 9.35 3.11
C VAL A 894 35.72 9.97 3.60
N GLU A 895 35.41 11.20 3.18
CA GLU A 895 34.11 11.84 3.36
C GLU A 895 33.31 11.69 2.05
N ILE A 896 32.16 11.02 2.10
CA ILE A 896 31.31 10.76 0.93
C ILE A 896 30.01 11.53 1.07
N VAL A 897 29.72 12.43 0.13
CA VAL A 897 28.43 13.13 0.01
C VAL A 897 27.60 12.39 -1.04
N ALA A 898 26.47 11.81 -0.68
CA ALA A 898 25.57 11.10 -1.60
C ALA A 898 24.23 11.85 -1.76
N SER A 899 23.69 11.91 -2.99
CA SER A 899 22.31 12.33 -3.24
C SER A 899 21.42 11.10 -3.40
N ILE A 900 20.18 11.18 -2.90
CA ILE A 900 19.19 10.10 -3.00
C ILE A 900 18.38 10.33 -4.28
N GLY A 901 18.41 9.35 -5.19
CA GLY A 901 17.55 9.29 -6.37
C GLY A 901 16.93 7.91 -6.50
N SER A 902 15.69 7.85 -7.00
CA SER A 902 14.99 6.59 -7.29
C SER A 902 15.61 5.89 -8.51
N GLY A 903 15.98 4.62 -8.40
CA GLY A 903 16.42 3.83 -9.56
C GLY A 903 16.90 2.41 -9.24
N LEU A 904 16.56 1.47 -10.14
CA LEU A 904 17.04 0.09 -10.14
C LEU A 904 18.55 0.04 -10.45
N VAL A 905 19.34 -0.65 -9.64
CA VAL A 905 20.74 -0.98 -9.96
C VAL A 905 20.82 -2.46 -10.34
N THR A 906 21.16 -2.77 -11.59
CA THR A 906 21.37 -4.15 -12.07
C THR A 906 22.84 -4.36 -12.44
N PRO A 907 23.58 -5.28 -11.79
CA PRO A 907 24.87 -5.77 -12.27
C PRO A 907 24.67 -6.86 -13.34
N GLU A 908 25.60 -6.98 -14.28
CA GLU A 908 25.52 -7.88 -15.45
C GLU A 908 25.45 -9.39 -15.16
N ASN A 909 25.47 -9.84 -13.90
CA ASN A 909 25.27 -11.25 -13.55
C ASN A 909 24.21 -11.45 -12.45
N GLY A 910 22.95 -11.17 -12.80
CA GLY A 910 21.79 -11.92 -12.31
C GLY A 910 21.51 -11.89 -10.81
N GLY A 911 21.17 -10.71 -10.27
CA GLY A 911 20.47 -10.56 -8.98
C GLY A 911 19.95 -9.14 -8.84
N ALA A 912 18.63 -8.93 -8.89
CA ALA A 912 18.01 -7.61 -8.74
C ALA A 912 17.76 -7.29 -7.26
N ILE A 913 18.17 -6.10 -6.80
CA ILE A 913 17.76 -5.54 -5.51
C ILE A 913 16.62 -4.55 -5.79
N SER A 914 15.45 -4.79 -5.17
CA SER A 914 14.40 -3.78 -5.06
C SER A 914 14.64 -2.97 -3.79
N ILE A 915 14.92 -1.69 -3.94
CA ILE A 915 15.09 -0.73 -2.84
C ILE A 915 13.74 0.00 -2.69
N GLY A 916 13.13 -0.01 -1.50
CA GLY A 916 11.84 0.64 -1.27
C GLY A 916 11.97 2.17 -1.22
N GLU A 917 10.87 2.90 -1.41
CA GLU A 917 10.84 4.34 -1.10
C GLU A 917 11.17 4.55 0.39
N GLY A 918 12.30 5.22 0.67
CA GLY A 918 12.76 5.53 2.03
C GLY A 918 14.13 4.96 2.42
N ASP A 919 14.72 4.09 1.60
CA ASP A 919 16.02 3.43 1.88
C ASP A 919 17.23 4.15 1.24
N ALA A 920 18.41 4.09 1.88
CA ALA A 920 19.67 4.64 1.37
C ALA A 920 20.76 3.55 1.25
N ALA A 921 21.30 3.31 0.05
CA ALA A 921 22.41 2.38 -0.17
C ALA A 921 23.75 3.11 -0.35
N ILE A 922 24.82 2.63 0.29
CA ILE A 922 26.18 3.21 0.21
C ILE A 922 27.15 2.10 -0.23
N ILE A 923 27.83 2.27 -1.37
CA ILE A 923 28.82 1.29 -1.86
C ILE A 923 30.23 1.81 -1.56
N VAL A 924 31.04 1.06 -0.81
CA VAL A 924 32.43 1.43 -0.47
C VAL A 924 33.39 0.35 -1.01
N ILE A 925 34.28 0.71 -1.93
CA ILE A 925 35.20 -0.24 -2.61
C ILE A 925 36.62 -0.08 -2.03
N PHE A 926 37.24 -1.18 -1.59
CA PHE A 926 38.65 -1.21 -1.17
C PHE A 926 39.53 -1.93 -2.20
N PRO A 927 40.77 -1.48 -2.46
CA PRO A 927 41.71 -2.21 -3.31
C PRO A 927 42.23 -3.49 -2.63
N PRO A 928 42.71 -4.51 -3.39
CA PRO A 928 43.14 -5.79 -2.83
C PRO A 928 44.37 -5.63 -1.90
N GLY A 929 44.30 -6.21 -0.69
CA GLY A 929 45.45 -6.33 0.23
C GLY A 929 45.56 -5.30 1.36
N VAL A 930 44.51 -4.52 1.64
CA VAL A 930 44.49 -3.57 2.77
C VAL A 930 44.03 -4.27 4.05
N VAL A 931 44.85 -4.25 5.10
CA VAL A 931 44.42 -4.56 6.48
C VAL A 931 43.85 -3.26 7.06
N ALA A 932 42.54 -3.23 7.30
CA ALA A 932 41.82 -2.01 7.70
C ALA A 932 42.06 -1.66 9.19
N GLU A 933 42.63 -0.47 9.45
CA GLU A 933 42.38 0.28 10.69
C GLU A 933 40.90 0.75 10.71
N PRO A 934 40.30 1.05 11.88
CA PRO A 934 38.88 1.36 11.99
C PRO A 934 38.44 2.51 11.08
N VAL A 935 37.48 2.23 10.19
CA VAL A 935 36.88 3.20 9.26
C VAL A 935 35.73 3.92 9.97
N THR A 936 35.75 5.25 9.98
CA THR A 936 34.64 6.08 10.47
C THR A 936 33.84 6.61 9.28
N ILE A 937 32.54 6.29 9.20
CA ILE A 937 31.62 6.80 8.17
C ILE A 937 30.76 7.90 8.83
N SER A 938 30.74 9.10 8.24
CA SER A 938 29.90 10.23 8.68
C SER A 938 28.86 10.55 7.61
N LEU A 939 27.58 10.56 7.98
CA LEU A 939 26.46 10.91 7.10
C LEU A 939 25.93 12.30 7.46
N THR A 940 25.85 13.19 6.47
CA THR A 940 25.26 14.54 6.61
C THR A 940 24.05 14.63 5.69
N ARG A 941 22.87 14.94 6.24
CA ARG A 941 21.63 15.18 5.46
C ARG A 941 21.34 16.68 5.41
N GLU A 942 21.06 17.19 4.21
CA GLU A 942 20.24 18.40 4.06
C GLU A 942 18.79 17.99 3.83
N LEU A 943 17.88 18.58 4.59
CA LEU A 943 16.47 18.20 4.65
C LEU A 943 15.62 19.15 3.80
N SER A 944 14.85 18.61 2.84
CA SER A 944 13.71 19.28 2.23
C SER A 944 12.41 18.93 2.99
N PRO A 945 11.38 19.80 3.04
CA PRO A 945 10.39 19.79 4.13
C PRO A 945 9.20 18.82 3.99
N SER A 946 9.17 17.89 3.04
CA SER A 946 7.89 17.27 2.60
C SER A 946 7.83 15.74 2.52
N VAL A 947 8.55 14.99 3.37
CA VAL A 947 8.37 13.53 3.42
C VAL A 947 8.14 13.09 4.88
N ALA A 948 6.91 12.66 5.18
CA ALA A 948 6.57 11.99 6.43
C ALA A 948 7.12 10.55 6.39
N PHE A 949 7.77 10.11 7.47
CA PHE A 949 8.27 8.75 7.62
C PHE A 949 7.14 7.87 8.17
N ASP A 950 6.65 6.91 7.38
CA ASP A 950 5.80 5.82 7.88
C ASP A 950 6.70 4.66 8.30
N GLY A 951 7.17 4.69 9.55
CA GLY A 951 7.56 3.50 10.32
C GLY A 951 8.63 2.53 9.78
N THR A 952 9.44 2.86 8.76
CA THR A 952 10.27 1.83 8.08
C THR A 952 11.78 1.98 8.32
N VAL A 953 12.43 0.83 8.56
CA VAL A 953 13.84 0.57 8.95
C VAL A 953 14.89 1.22 8.03
N LEU A 954 15.95 1.84 8.57
CA LEU A 954 17.10 2.31 7.79
C LEU A 954 18.10 1.16 7.55
N ARG A 955 18.31 0.75 6.28
CA ARG A 955 19.22 -0.35 5.92
C ARG A 955 20.52 0.18 5.30
N VAL A 956 21.67 -0.20 5.86
CA VAL A 956 22.99 0.16 5.31
C VAL A 956 23.65 -1.10 4.75
N LEU A 957 23.88 -1.13 3.43
CA LEU A 957 24.56 -2.23 2.74
C LEU A 957 26.06 -1.91 2.62
N ILE A 958 26.95 -2.83 3.01
CA ILE A 958 28.41 -2.68 2.81
C ILE A 958 28.86 -3.81 1.88
N ILE A 959 29.38 -3.48 0.70
CA ILE A 959 29.83 -4.46 -0.32
C ILE A 959 31.36 -4.55 -0.31
N THR A 960 31.91 -5.76 -0.27
CA THR A 960 33.36 -6.05 -0.30
C THR A 960 33.92 -6.08 -1.73
N ALA A 961 35.23 -5.79 -1.83
CA ALA A 961 36.01 -5.49 -3.04
C ALA A 961 35.69 -6.32 -4.31
N LEU A 962 35.71 -5.62 -5.45
CA LEU A 962 35.68 -6.21 -6.79
C LEU A 962 37.10 -6.33 -7.35
N ASP A 963 37.38 -7.38 -8.12
CA ASP A 963 38.61 -7.45 -8.93
C ASP A 963 38.52 -6.57 -10.19
N SER A 964 39.61 -6.51 -10.96
CA SER A 964 39.69 -5.74 -12.21
C SER A 964 38.70 -6.16 -13.30
N GLU A 965 37.99 -7.27 -13.10
CA GLU A 965 36.98 -7.81 -14.02
C GLU A 965 35.55 -7.73 -13.46
N GLY A 966 35.36 -7.12 -12.28
CA GLY A 966 34.04 -6.91 -11.67
C GLY A 966 33.50 -8.11 -10.87
N ASN A 967 34.33 -9.08 -10.51
CA ASN A 967 33.91 -10.21 -9.65
C ASN A 967 34.15 -9.90 -8.17
N VAL A 968 33.27 -10.39 -7.30
CA VAL A 968 33.40 -10.26 -5.83
C VAL A 968 34.58 -11.12 -5.34
N ILE A 969 35.51 -10.52 -4.60
CA ILE A 969 36.66 -11.22 -4.01
C ILE A 969 36.28 -11.78 -2.63
N ASP A 970 36.16 -13.11 -2.50
CA ASP A 970 35.92 -13.78 -1.21
C ASP A 970 37.19 -13.87 -0.34
N ASN A 971 37.01 -13.70 0.97
CA ASN A 971 37.95 -13.79 2.11
C ASN A 971 38.53 -12.48 2.67
N LEU A 972 37.69 -11.69 3.36
CA LEU A 972 38.16 -10.76 4.38
C LEU A 972 37.53 -11.11 5.74
N GLU A 973 38.33 -11.56 6.72
CA GLU A 973 37.90 -11.60 8.12
C GLU A 973 37.90 -10.17 8.68
N LEU A 974 36.72 -9.61 8.90
CA LEU A 974 36.53 -8.31 9.56
C LEU A 974 36.64 -8.48 11.07
N ASN A 975 37.83 -8.26 11.65
CA ASN A 975 38.04 -8.19 13.09
C ASN A 975 38.37 -6.75 13.51
N GLY A 976 37.34 -5.96 13.85
CA GLY A 976 37.48 -4.59 14.37
C GLY A 976 36.17 -3.98 14.85
N ASP A 977 36.25 -2.99 15.76
CA ASP A 977 35.10 -2.20 16.21
C ASP A 977 34.77 -1.12 15.16
N TYR A 978 33.49 -1.02 14.75
CA TYR A 978 33.01 -0.03 13.78
C TYR A 978 32.21 1.07 14.48
N THR A 979 32.37 2.34 14.07
CA THR A 979 31.59 3.46 14.62
C THR A 979 30.91 4.24 13.49
N ILE A 980 29.58 4.28 13.50
CA ILE A 980 28.74 5.07 12.59
C ILE A 980 28.27 6.32 13.35
N ARG A 981 28.47 7.53 12.79
CA ARG A 981 27.97 8.79 13.39
C ARG A 981 26.98 9.50 12.48
N PHE A 982 25.84 9.87 13.04
CA PHE A 982 24.83 10.71 12.41
C PHE A 982 24.92 12.14 12.96
N ARG A 983 24.94 13.17 12.09
CA ARG A 983 24.81 14.58 12.47
C ARG A 983 23.54 15.18 11.85
N TYR A 984 22.73 15.84 12.65
CA TYR A 984 21.49 16.52 12.22
C TYR A 984 21.54 18.00 12.61
N SER A 985 20.95 18.88 11.79
CA SER A 985 20.77 20.30 12.10
C SER A 985 19.27 20.63 12.27
N ASP A 986 18.89 20.84 13.53
CA ASP A 986 17.68 21.45 14.12
C ASP A 986 16.23 21.07 13.74
N ALA A 987 15.47 20.89 14.84
CA ALA A 987 14.05 21.14 15.10
C ALA A 987 12.93 20.34 14.40
N GLN A 988 13.01 19.01 14.34
CA GLN A 988 11.87 18.09 14.60
C GLN A 988 12.42 16.73 15.06
N LEU A 989 12.40 16.49 16.37
CA LEU A 989 12.99 15.29 17.01
C LEU A 989 11.98 14.55 17.92
N SER A 990 10.70 14.50 17.56
CA SER A 990 9.71 13.69 18.32
C SER A 990 9.43 12.32 17.72
N ASP A 991 9.70 12.09 16.43
CA ASP A 991 9.12 10.94 15.70
C ASP A 991 10.15 9.97 15.10
N LEU A 992 11.45 10.07 15.43
CA LEU A 992 12.48 9.10 15.02
C LEU A 992 12.88 8.17 16.18
N ASP A 993 12.48 6.90 16.13
CA ASP A 993 12.87 5.87 17.10
C ASP A 993 14.20 5.20 16.70
N LEU A 994 15.32 5.73 17.21
CA LEU A 994 16.69 5.24 16.97
C LEU A 994 17.14 4.21 18.04
N THR A 995 16.31 3.21 18.32
CA THR A 995 16.71 2.06 19.16
C THR A 995 17.61 1.09 18.37
N GLU A 996 18.42 0.27 19.07
CA GLU A 996 19.24 -0.81 18.46
C GLU A 996 18.42 -1.76 17.56
N ALA A 997 17.09 -1.80 17.72
CA ALA A 997 16.19 -2.64 16.93
C ALA A 997 15.96 -2.14 15.49
N ASN A 998 16.29 -0.88 15.18
CA ASN A 998 15.93 -0.23 13.91
C ASN A 998 17.13 0.08 12.98
N LEU A 999 18.32 -0.45 13.30
CA LEU A 999 19.56 -0.28 12.54
C LEU A 999 20.13 -1.66 12.18
N GLN A 1000 20.17 -2.00 10.89
CA GLN A 1000 20.71 -3.27 10.40
C GLN A 1000 21.85 -3.05 9.41
N ALA A 1001 22.96 -3.77 9.62
CA ALA A 1001 24.13 -3.75 8.74
C ALA A 1001 24.40 -5.17 8.21
N PHE A 1002 24.63 -5.30 6.90
CA PHE A 1002 24.86 -6.58 6.23
C PHE A 1002 26.20 -6.56 5.48
N VAL A 1003 26.90 -7.70 5.48
CA VAL A 1003 28.08 -7.96 4.63
C VAL A 1003 27.81 -9.18 3.75
N LEU A 1004 28.27 -9.12 2.49
CA LEU A 1004 28.21 -10.24 1.56
C LEU A 1004 29.43 -11.15 1.75
N GLN A 1005 29.22 -12.42 2.09
CA GLN A 1005 30.26 -13.43 2.26
C GLN A 1005 29.83 -14.73 1.55
N ASP A 1006 30.67 -15.26 0.66
CA ASP A 1006 30.40 -16.46 -0.16
C ASP A 1006 29.07 -16.40 -0.95
N GLY A 1007 28.69 -15.20 -1.43
CA GLY A 1007 27.45 -14.98 -2.18
C GLY A 1007 26.17 -14.95 -1.33
N THR A 1008 26.30 -14.93 0.00
CA THR A 1008 25.19 -14.83 0.96
C THR A 1008 25.36 -13.61 1.89
N TYR A 1009 24.25 -12.93 2.21
CA TYR A 1009 24.28 -11.79 3.13
C TYR A 1009 24.28 -12.26 4.59
N VAL A 1010 25.23 -11.77 5.38
CA VAL A 1010 25.38 -12.04 6.82
C VAL A 1010 25.17 -10.74 7.60
N GLU A 1011 24.29 -10.77 8.61
CA GLU A 1011 23.99 -9.63 9.49
C GLU A 1011 25.09 -9.43 10.53
N ILE A 1012 25.55 -8.18 10.72
CA ILE A 1012 26.56 -7.82 11.72
C ILE A 1012 25.85 -7.40 13.02
N PRO A 1013 26.16 -7.99 14.19
CA PRO A 1013 25.58 -7.55 15.46
C PRO A 1013 26.04 -6.11 15.83
N PRO A 1014 25.16 -5.26 16.37
CA PRO A 1014 25.51 -3.88 16.70
C PRO A 1014 26.51 -3.81 17.87
N ALA A 1015 27.66 -3.17 17.64
CA ALA A 1015 28.61 -2.80 18.70
C ALA A 1015 28.48 -1.30 18.99
N THR A 1016 27.62 -0.93 19.95
CA THR A 1016 27.50 0.41 20.56
C THR A 1016 27.20 1.58 19.60
N ALA A 1017 25.92 1.98 19.52
CA ALA A 1017 25.51 3.25 18.90
C ALA A 1017 25.75 4.44 19.86
N LEU A 1018 26.49 5.46 19.42
CA LEU A 1018 26.64 6.74 20.13
C LEU A 1018 25.78 7.81 19.43
N ALA A 1019 24.61 8.11 19.99
CA ALA A 1019 23.81 9.27 19.59
C ALA A 1019 24.34 10.53 20.30
N THR A 1020 24.82 11.53 19.56
CA THR A 1020 25.09 12.87 20.09
C THR A 1020 24.10 13.85 19.49
N THR A 1021 23.18 14.37 20.31
CA THR A 1021 22.36 15.55 19.99
C THR A 1021 23.17 16.81 20.25
N ALA A 1022 23.30 17.68 19.24
CA ALA A 1022 23.84 19.02 19.43
C ALA A 1022 22.65 19.99 19.56
N VAL A 1023 22.49 20.62 20.73
CA VAL A 1023 21.63 21.80 20.92
C VAL A 1023 22.37 22.81 21.80
N ASP A 1024 22.41 24.06 21.31
CA ASP A 1024 22.70 25.34 21.96
C ASP A 1024 24.09 25.55 22.64
N PRO A 1025 24.91 26.53 22.18
CA PRO A 1025 26.17 26.91 22.82
C PRO A 1025 26.08 27.50 24.25
N SER A 1026 24.90 27.57 24.88
CA SER A 1026 24.71 28.29 26.14
C SER A 1026 24.34 27.47 27.39
N ALA A 1027 24.19 26.13 27.31
CA ALA A 1027 23.81 25.30 28.46
C ALA A 1027 24.99 24.50 29.08
N ASN A 1028 25.27 24.73 30.37
CA ASN A 1028 26.23 23.94 31.14
C ASN A 1028 25.68 22.52 31.42
N LEU A 1029 26.32 21.48 30.88
CA LEU A 1029 25.95 20.08 31.09
C LEU A 1029 26.92 19.37 32.04
N VAL A 1030 26.40 18.51 32.94
CA VAL A 1030 27.18 17.53 33.72
C VAL A 1030 26.88 16.14 33.13
N THR A 1031 27.89 15.48 32.59
CA THR A 1031 27.78 14.11 32.05
C THR A 1031 28.01 13.08 33.16
N VAL A 1032 27.11 12.10 33.31
CA VAL A 1032 27.32 10.91 34.14
C VAL A 1032 27.28 9.68 33.23
N LEU A 1033 28.37 8.92 33.19
CA LEU A 1033 28.46 7.63 32.49
C LEU A 1033 28.35 6.50 33.52
N ALA A 1034 27.61 5.45 33.20
CA ALA A 1034 27.62 4.18 33.92
C ALA A 1034 27.78 3.03 32.92
N ASP A 1035 28.73 2.13 33.17
CA ASP A 1035 28.82 0.86 32.46
C ASP A 1035 28.24 -0.29 33.31
N ARG A 1036 28.17 -1.51 32.75
CA ARG A 1036 27.62 -2.71 33.42
C ARG A 1036 28.42 -3.20 34.65
N SER A 1037 29.50 -2.51 35.07
CA SER A 1037 30.33 -2.90 36.23
C SER A 1037 30.08 -2.09 37.51
N GLY A 1038 29.29 -1.00 37.45
CA GLY A 1038 28.84 -0.27 38.65
C GLY A 1038 29.82 0.76 39.25
N GLU A 1039 30.89 1.16 38.56
CA GLU A 1039 31.71 2.32 38.98
C GLU A 1039 31.27 3.63 38.27
N PHE A 1040 31.14 4.71 39.05
CA PHE A 1040 30.81 6.04 38.54
C PHE A 1040 32.07 6.90 38.37
N LEU A 1041 32.33 7.42 37.17
CA LEU A 1041 33.33 8.46 36.92
C LEU A 1041 32.64 9.83 36.82
N VAL A 1042 32.95 10.73 37.76
CA VAL A 1042 32.46 12.12 37.73
C VAL A 1042 33.56 13.04 37.23
N GLY A 1043 33.40 13.60 36.03
CA GLY A 1043 34.27 14.65 35.49
C GLY A 1043 33.58 16.02 35.58
N THR A 1044 34.17 16.98 36.29
CA THR A 1044 33.71 18.37 36.30
C THR A 1044 34.47 19.22 35.29
N ALA A 1045 33.76 19.91 34.39
CA ALA A 1045 34.32 21.02 33.61
C ALA A 1045 33.96 22.36 34.28
N GLN A 1046 34.95 23.21 34.53
CA GLN A 1046 34.74 24.60 34.97
C GLN A 1046 34.80 25.56 33.78
N ALA A 1047 33.79 26.42 33.65
CA ALA A 1047 33.93 27.77 33.10
C ALA A 1047 33.46 28.77 34.17
N GLY A 1048 34.17 29.89 34.30
CA GLY A 1048 34.14 30.77 35.47
C GLY A 1048 32.77 31.39 35.80
N GLY A 1049 32.51 31.49 37.11
CA GLY A 1049 31.55 32.43 37.70
C GLY A 1049 30.33 31.82 38.39
N GLY A 1050 30.42 31.63 39.71
CA GLY A 1050 29.26 31.38 40.60
C GLY A 1050 29.06 29.92 41.01
N ALA A 1051 29.27 29.62 42.30
CA ALA A 1051 29.03 28.29 42.85
C ALA A 1051 27.53 28.03 43.02
N THR A 1052 27.01 26.98 42.38
CA THR A 1052 25.66 26.46 42.62
C THR A 1052 25.76 24.98 43.01
N THR A 1053 25.36 24.66 44.24
CA THR A 1053 25.28 23.27 44.73
C THR A 1053 24.06 22.60 44.12
N VAL A 1054 24.24 21.50 43.38
CA VAL A 1054 23.16 20.68 42.81
C VAL A 1054 22.91 19.47 43.71
N TYR A 1055 21.66 19.24 44.11
CA TYR A 1055 21.22 18.02 44.81
C TYR A 1055 20.52 17.10 43.80
N LEU A 1056 20.92 15.83 43.73
CA LEU A 1056 20.28 14.81 42.89
C LEU A 1056 19.59 13.75 43.78
N PRO A 1057 18.29 13.49 43.63
CA PRO A 1057 17.63 12.34 44.24
C PRO A 1057 17.84 11.10 43.38
N ILE A 1058 18.36 10.01 43.96
CA ILE A 1058 18.48 8.70 43.30
C ILE A 1058 17.35 7.80 43.81
N VAL A 1059 16.54 7.25 42.90
CA VAL A 1059 15.57 6.19 43.20
C VAL A 1059 16.09 4.89 42.60
N ILE A 1060 16.52 3.97 43.46
CA ILE A 1060 16.92 2.61 43.06
C ILE A 1060 15.69 1.71 43.14
N ARG A 1061 15.27 1.11 42.03
CA ARG A 1061 14.34 -0.02 42.01
C ARG A 1061 15.01 -1.22 41.36
N GLY A 1062 15.52 -2.11 42.20
CA GLY A 1062 15.84 -3.48 41.87
C GLY A 1062 15.54 -4.34 43.09
N THR A 1063 14.84 -5.45 42.88
CA THR A 1063 14.74 -6.50 43.89
C THR A 1063 16.09 -7.22 43.98
N THR A 1064 16.52 -7.44 45.22
CA THR A 1064 17.72 -8.14 45.72
C THR A 1064 19.03 -7.35 45.76
N GLU A 1065 19.36 -7.02 47.02
CA GLU A 1065 20.53 -6.37 47.67
C GLU A 1065 21.30 -5.27 46.92
#